data_AF-A0A6N6KEL4-F1
#
_entry.id   AF-A0A6N6KEL4-F1
#
_cell.length_a   1.000
_cell.length_b   1.000
_cell.length_c   1.000
_cell.angle_alpha   90.00
_cell.angle_beta   90.00
_cell.angle_gamma   90.00
#
_symmetry.space_group_name_H-M   'P 1'
#
loop_
_entity.id
_entity.type
_entity.pdbx_description
1 polymer ?
#
loop_
_entity_poly.entity_id
_entity_poly.type
_entity_poly.pdbx_seq_one_letter_code
_entity_poly.pdbx_strand_id
1 'polypeptide(L)'
;MKKKNLLFVFLLLLTTGLFAQEWSVYDGSVLPGDNDPAFGGSCNEPGANTAASVEEDADIPGNFVLDYLSPDEAGRMAYKLDFDTWTGSEFTFAIRMKGYPNIDTLNNLFDIEIRNGNTGLREKLFVKYSNKVELDNADVSADLGFDVHEWHIYRVAMNGANVDVYIDESPTPFISGVTTNSTSDKQLKVADCSGSNSEGAIVDWMVWTTDGAYAPGEGPAIPAELYTGTGDVFNPSDYSIAFITKDVDSTGILEEQVLISDLRQRGFNVDVTYNDPNDIQVTPDFEFSYEALANYDLVILGRGVSSGDFTDAADWAAVETPIITLSTYLMRSTRLKLINTTSASREVSDASTVDMDRVTNVIIADHPVFTGLDEDEDGEIGFHTWMYDYIGYGADTFEANHNATLLATLTHEGGPGDGVVAMAYWDAGVETYPGSETTLAGKRATFSMGSDDSSSPKVRNYYAFTPESTVAFHNLIKFLLGVEPDGIEIPISGPVAQYSFEGAEETVEDGVGGAFGTILSGNGITREDCGVGNSINFAGSTKPEAVIWVDDKAAINFGEGESFSIALWAKVDPFSNTGEMTLLLKGDNKNDGTHLPNGNGHWYTIATKDGELRFAIDDDAVKTQLGVAIDETSFPAGEWNHIIGIRDQAQDSLFLYLNGEKVGSILDETDGDISTTDLPLVIGNYHSGVRKINGALDEIALYDRVLEVDEIAALAAAGPSNDCNVVETIIEASDDA
;
A
#
# COMPACT_ATOMS: atom_id res chain seq x y z
N MET A 1 55.53 1.83 -14.28
CA MET A 1 55.73 0.79 -13.25
C MET A 1 56.29 1.40 -11.97
N LYS A 2 55.46 1.48 -10.93
CA LYS A 2 55.77 1.43 -9.48
C LYS A 2 54.57 1.99 -8.71
N LYS A 3 53.81 1.11 -8.05
CA LYS A 3 52.76 1.45 -7.08
C LYS A 3 53.40 2.13 -5.86
N LYS A 4 52.77 3.18 -5.34
CA LYS A 4 53.10 3.87 -4.08
C LYS A 4 51.88 3.79 -3.15
N ASN A 5 52.18 3.51 -1.88
CA ASN A 5 51.28 3.32 -0.75
C ASN A 5 50.39 4.54 -0.46
N LEU A 6 49.18 4.28 0.05
CA LEU A 6 48.47 5.20 0.94
C LEU A 6 48.00 4.43 2.17
N LEU A 7 48.39 4.94 3.33
CA LEU A 7 48.18 4.40 4.67
C LEU A 7 47.00 5.21 5.26
N PHE A 8 45.90 4.56 5.64
CA PHE A 8 44.82 5.23 6.37
C PHE A 8 44.99 4.99 7.87
N VAL A 9 44.97 6.09 8.62
CA VAL A 9 45.10 6.16 10.08
C VAL A 9 43.69 6.09 10.67
N PHE A 10 43.44 5.12 11.55
CA PHE A 10 42.21 5.02 12.35
C PHE A 10 42.27 6.09 13.46
N LEU A 11 41.37 7.08 13.41
CA LEU A 11 41.15 8.02 14.51
C LEU A 11 39.96 7.50 15.32
N LEU A 12 40.22 7.13 16.58
CA LEU A 12 39.23 6.67 17.54
C LEU A 12 38.41 7.88 18.05
N LEU A 13 37.20 8.09 17.54
CA LEU A 13 36.17 8.88 18.21
C LEU A 13 35.25 7.91 18.96
N LEU A 14 35.22 8.02 20.29
CA LEU A 14 34.15 7.45 21.10
C LEU A 14 32.91 8.35 20.92
N THR A 15 31.97 7.93 20.09
CA THR A 15 30.59 8.40 20.11
C THR A 15 29.72 7.24 20.59
N THR A 16 29.03 7.42 21.70
CA THR A 16 27.96 6.53 22.14
C THR A 16 26.77 6.78 21.22
N GLY A 17 26.67 6.02 20.13
CA GLY A 17 25.53 6.05 19.22
C GLY A 17 24.35 5.29 19.83
N LEU A 18 23.17 5.91 19.83
CA LEU A 18 21.93 5.15 19.68
C LEU A 18 22.01 4.50 18.29
N PHE A 19 22.07 3.17 18.24
CA PHE A 19 21.99 2.44 16.98
C PHE A 19 20.53 2.37 16.54
N ALA A 20 20.26 2.69 15.28
CA ALA A 20 19.03 2.27 14.63
C ALA A 20 18.93 0.74 14.73
N GLN A 21 17.73 0.23 14.98
CA GLN A 21 17.51 -1.20 15.11
C GLN A 21 17.57 -1.83 13.72
N GLU A 22 18.59 -2.66 13.45
CA GLU A 22 18.85 -3.24 12.13
C GLU A 22 18.76 -4.77 12.18
N TRP A 23 18.29 -5.37 11.08
CA TRP A 23 18.38 -6.81 10.89
C TRP A 23 19.84 -7.24 10.78
N SER A 24 20.16 -8.37 11.41
CA SER A 24 21.30 -9.15 10.94
C SER A 24 20.89 -9.93 9.71
N VAL A 25 21.77 -9.98 8.70
CA VAL A 25 21.46 -10.48 7.36
C VAL A 25 22.38 -11.65 7.00
N TYR A 26 21.79 -12.63 6.33
CA TYR A 26 22.48 -13.59 5.47
C TYR A 26 21.91 -13.47 4.06
N ASP A 27 22.79 -13.22 3.10
CA ASP A 27 22.51 -13.21 1.67
C ASP A 27 23.05 -14.51 1.04
N GLY A 28 22.21 -15.21 0.29
CA GLY A 28 22.48 -16.46 -0.41
C GLY A 28 23.58 -16.37 -1.46
N SER A 29 24.07 -15.15 -1.76
CA SER A 29 25.25 -14.91 -2.59
C SER A 29 26.56 -15.47 -2.02
N VAL A 30 26.57 -15.92 -0.76
CA VAL A 30 27.71 -16.61 -0.12
C VAL A 30 27.26 -17.85 0.65
N LEU A 31 28.19 -18.78 0.92
CA LEU A 31 27.89 -19.89 1.83
C LEU A 31 27.69 -19.37 3.27
N PRO A 32 26.85 -20.01 4.12
CA PRO A 32 26.59 -19.53 5.48
C PRO A 32 27.85 -19.30 6.33
N GLY A 33 28.89 -20.11 6.14
CA GLY A 33 30.17 -19.97 6.85
C GLY A 33 31.06 -18.80 6.38
N ASP A 34 30.76 -18.22 5.23
CA ASP A 34 31.47 -17.07 4.65
C ASP A 34 30.72 -15.73 4.86
N ASN A 35 29.50 -15.77 5.43
CA ASN A 35 28.70 -14.60 5.78
C ASN A 35 29.34 -13.76 6.91
N ASP A 36 28.85 -12.53 7.12
CA ASP A 36 29.13 -11.73 8.31
C ASP A 36 27.82 -11.33 9.01
N PRO A 37 27.49 -11.88 10.19
CA PRO A 37 28.28 -12.85 10.95
C PRO A 37 28.26 -14.24 10.30
N ALA A 38 29.40 -14.93 10.40
CA ALA A 38 29.57 -16.28 9.87
C ALA A 38 28.81 -17.31 10.69
N PHE A 39 28.05 -18.17 10.02
CA PHE A 39 27.43 -19.32 10.66
C PHE A 39 28.51 -20.37 10.96
N GLY A 40 28.56 -20.82 12.21
CA GLY A 40 29.37 -21.96 12.61
C GLY A 40 28.73 -23.28 12.18
N GLY A 41 29.54 -24.33 12.02
CA GLY A 41 29.01 -25.68 11.82
C GLY A 41 28.39 -26.26 13.11
N SER A 42 27.26 -26.92 12.96
CA SER A 42 26.56 -27.70 13.99
C SER A 42 26.33 -29.13 13.47
N CYS A 43 26.58 -30.15 14.30
CA CYS A 43 26.56 -31.57 13.91
C CYS A 43 27.21 -31.82 12.54
N ASN A 44 28.53 -31.77 12.43
CA ASN A 44 29.24 -31.85 11.13
C ASN A 44 29.50 -33.31 10.69
N GLU A 45 28.44 -34.05 10.39
CA GLU A 45 28.49 -35.43 9.89
C GLU A 45 27.61 -35.59 8.63
N PRO A 46 27.94 -34.90 7.52
CA PRO A 46 27.11 -34.89 6.32
C PRO A 46 26.92 -36.30 5.76
N GLY A 47 25.74 -36.54 5.19
CA GLY A 47 25.46 -37.71 4.38
C GLY A 47 26.38 -37.79 3.16
N ALA A 48 26.45 -38.95 2.54
CA ALA A 48 27.27 -39.13 1.34
C ALA A 48 26.80 -38.25 0.17
N ASN A 49 25.53 -37.87 0.17
CA ASN A 49 24.88 -37.07 -0.88
C ASN A 49 24.51 -35.66 -0.39
N THR A 50 24.99 -35.22 0.77
CA THR A 50 24.77 -33.85 1.25
C THR A 50 25.63 -32.86 0.45
N ALA A 51 25.04 -31.79 -0.03
CA ALA A 51 25.68 -30.73 -0.80
C ALA A 51 25.14 -29.34 -0.42
N ALA A 52 26.01 -28.34 -0.51
CA ALA A 52 25.66 -26.93 -0.38
C ALA A 52 26.52 -26.14 -1.39
N SER A 53 25.89 -25.34 -2.25
CA SER A 53 26.58 -24.45 -3.19
C SER A 53 25.86 -23.11 -3.31
N VAL A 54 26.56 -22.12 -3.87
CA VAL A 54 25.96 -20.86 -4.29
C VAL A 54 25.75 -20.95 -5.79
N GLU A 55 24.51 -20.75 -6.23
CA GLU A 55 24.11 -20.80 -7.64
C GLU A 55 23.43 -19.48 -8.02
N GLU A 56 23.44 -19.13 -9.31
CA GLU A 56 22.64 -18.00 -9.80
C GLU A 56 21.15 -18.39 -9.79
N ASP A 57 20.30 -17.50 -9.29
CA ASP A 57 18.86 -17.72 -9.30
C ASP A 57 18.37 -17.85 -10.76
N ALA A 58 17.68 -18.94 -11.05
CA ALA A 58 17.17 -19.20 -12.39
C ALA A 58 16.04 -18.23 -12.77
N ASP A 59 15.33 -17.70 -11.78
CA ASP A 59 14.18 -16.81 -11.98
C ASP A 59 14.61 -15.34 -12.02
N ILE A 60 15.74 -15.00 -11.40
CA ILE A 60 16.19 -13.61 -11.18
C ILE A 60 17.66 -13.47 -11.58
N PRO A 61 17.95 -13.09 -12.83
CA PRO A 61 19.32 -12.96 -13.32
C PRO A 61 20.15 -11.98 -12.48
N GLY A 62 21.32 -12.41 -12.05
CA GLY A 62 22.21 -11.63 -11.17
C GLY A 62 21.91 -11.74 -9.68
N ASN A 63 20.81 -12.37 -9.26
CA ASN A 63 20.60 -12.82 -7.89
C ASN A 63 21.31 -14.17 -7.66
N PHE A 64 21.77 -14.43 -6.44
CA PHE A 64 22.46 -15.67 -6.09
C PHE A 64 21.86 -16.30 -4.84
N VAL A 65 21.69 -17.61 -4.87
CA VAL A 65 20.97 -18.38 -3.85
C VAL A 65 21.85 -19.49 -3.29
N LEU A 66 21.57 -19.88 -2.05
CA LEU A 66 22.08 -21.10 -1.44
C LEU A 66 21.26 -22.28 -1.94
N ASP A 67 21.87 -23.14 -2.74
CA ASP A 67 21.36 -24.44 -3.13
C ASP A 67 21.82 -25.48 -2.09
N TYR A 68 20.90 -25.92 -1.21
CA TYR A 68 21.19 -26.87 -0.12
C TYR A 68 20.38 -28.15 -0.24
N LEU A 69 21.07 -29.29 -0.31
CA LEU A 69 20.47 -30.61 -0.43
C LEU A 69 21.08 -31.59 0.56
N SER A 70 20.27 -32.22 1.41
CA SER A 70 20.69 -33.30 2.31
C SER A 70 19.66 -34.46 2.29
N PRO A 71 19.74 -35.36 1.29
CA PRO A 71 18.70 -36.35 1.05
C PRO A 71 18.89 -37.63 1.88
N ASP A 72 20.03 -37.79 2.54
CA ASP A 72 20.34 -38.96 3.36
C ASP A 72 19.81 -38.76 4.78
N GLU A 73 18.73 -39.45 5.16
CA GLU A 73 18.09 -39.31 6.49
C GLU A 73 19.05 -39.47 7.68
N ALA A 74 20.15 -40.23 7.53
CA ALA A 74 21.15 -40.44 8.59
C ALA A 74 22.25 -39.37 8.62
N GLY A 75 22.32 -38.51 7.60
CA GLY A 75 23.23 -37.38 7.54
C GLY A 75 22.82 -36.31 8.54
N ARG A 76 23.82 -35.63 9.12
CA ARG A 76 23.59 -34.49 10.02
C ARG A 76 24.52 -33.38 9.57
N MET A 77 23.94 -32.25 9.18
CA MET A 77 24.69 -31.06 8.82
C MET A 77 23.79 -29.87 9.07
N ALA A 78 24.18 -29.02 10.02
CA ALA A 78 23.44 -27.81 10.34
C ALA A 78 24.40 -26.62 10.43
N TYR A 79 23.87 -25.44 10.19
CA TYR A 79 24.56 -24.17 10.43
C TYR A 79 23.99 -23.53 11.69
N LYS A 80 24.81 -22.80 12.43
CA LYS A 80 24.37 -22.16 13.66
C LYS A 80 24.98 -20.78 13.89
N LEU A 81 24.21 -19.94 14.57
CA LEU A 81 24.67 -18.72 15.21
C LEU A 81 24.53 -18.87 16.73
N ASP A 82 25.53 -18.41 17.47
CA ASP A 82 25.52 -18.35 18.93
C ASP A 82 25.31 -16.91 19.39
N PHE A 83 24.31 -16.67 20.23
CA PHE A 83 23.93 -15.35 20.73
C PHE A 83 24.35 -15.15 22.19
N ASP A 84 25.66 -15.15 22.44
CA ASP A 84 26.22 -15.10 23.79
C ASP A 84 25.81 -13.84 24.58
N THR A 85 25.59 -12.72 23.89
CA THR A 85 25.21 -11.43 24.48
C THR A 85 23.70 -11.23 24.63
N TRP A 86 22.87 -12.12 24.07
CA TRP A 86 21.42 -11.99 24.12
C TRP A 86 20.89 -12.23 25.54
N THR A 87 20.11 -11.29 26.06
CA THR A 87 19.55 -11.34 27.43
C THR A 87 18.02 -11.33 27.48
N GLY A 88 17.36 -11.09 26.35
CA GLY A 88 15.91 -11.00 26.24
C GLY A 88 15.18 -12.34 26.16
N SER A 89 13.85 -12.27 26.20
CA SER A 89 12.94 -13.39 25.95
C SER A 89 12.46 -13.45 24.50
N GLU A 90 12.79 -12.44 23.70
CA GLU A 90 12.21 -12.17 22.39
C GLU A 90 13.23 -12.40 21.28
N PHE A 91 12.75 -12.93 20.15
CA PHE A 91 13.54 -13.20 18.96
C PHE A 91 12.66 -13.20 17.72
N THR A 92 13.17 -12.68 16.60
CA THR A 92 12.52 -12.79 15.30
C THR A 92 13.49 -13.32 14.26
N PHE A 93 13.02 -14.22 13.41
CA PHE A 93 13.74 -14.77 12.26
C PHE A 93 12.83 -14.79 11.05
N ALA A 94 13.33 -14.46 9.86
CA ALA A 94 12.64 -14.68 8.61
C ALA A 94 13.58 -15.30 7.58
N ILE A 95 13.04 -16.15 6.72
CA ILE A 95 13.76 -16.84 5.65
C ILE A 95 12.93 -16.86 4.38
N ARG A 96 13.58 -16.52 3.25
CA ARG A 96 13.03 -16.69 1.91
C ARG A 96 13.57 -17.98 1.30
N MET A 97 12.70 -18.95 1.00
CA MET A 97 13.12 -20.24 0.48
C MET A 97 12.05 -20.96 -0.36
N LYS A 98 12.48 -21.91 -1.19
CA LYS A 98 11.62 -22.88 -1.89
C LYS A 98 12.16 -24.29 -1.88
N GLY A 99 11.27 -25.25 -2.07
CA GLY A 99 11.62 -26.64 -2.33
C GLY A 99 12.02 -26.88 -3.78
N TYR A 100 12.87 -27.88 -4.02
CA TYR A 100 13.18 -28.32 -5.38
C TYR A 100 11.94 -28.79 -6.14
N PRO A 101 11.64 -28.26 -7.35
CA PRO A 101 10.40 -28.54 -8.09
C PRO A 101 10.26 -29.97 -8.63
N ASN A 102 11.25 -30.83 -8.42
CA ASN A 102 11.27 -32.20 -8.95
C ASN A 102 11.69 -33.24 -7.89
N ILE A 103 11.67 -32.88 -6.60
CA ILE A 103 12.12 -33.75 -5.51
C ILE A 103 11.13 -33.73 -4.33
N ASP A 104 10.00 -34.40 -4.51
CA ASP A 104 8.93 -34.45 -3.49
C ASP A 104 9.15 -35.56 -2.45
N THR A 105 10.26 -36.31 -2.58
CA THR A 105 10.61 -37.41 -1.68
C THR A 105 11.35 -36.98 -0.43
N LEU A 106 11.70 -35.70 -0.32
CA LEU A 106 12.31 -35.14 0.88
C LEU A 106 11.24 -34.92 1.95
N ASN A 107 11.63 -34.95 3.23
CA ASN A 107 10.69 -34.71 4.32
C ASN A 107 10.43 -33.21 4.49
N ASN A 108 11.51 -32.44 4.59
CA ASN A 108 11.48 -31.02 4.94
C ASN A 108 12.19 -30.16 3.88
N LEU A 109 11.82 -28.88 3.77
CA LEU A 109 12.59 -27.92 2.99
C LEU A 109 13.89 -27.61 3.73
N PHE A 110 13.76 -26.97 4.89
CA PHE A 110 14.89 -26.50 5.68
C PHE A 110 14.49 -26.41 7.16
N ASP A 111 15.16 -27.19 8.02
CA ASP A 111 14.86 -27.20 9.45
C ASP A 111 15.30 -25.88 10.12
N ILE A 112 14.47 -25.27 10.96
CA ILE A 112 14.80 -24.03 11.70
C ILE A 112 14.58 -24.26 13.19
N GLU A 113 15.59 -24.07 14.03
CA GLU A 113 15.48 -24.22 15.49
C GLU A 113 15.97 -22.96 16.21
N ILE A 114 15.07 -22.34 16.98
CA ILE A 114 15.37 -21.19 17.85
C ILE A 114 15.50 -21.71 19.29
N ARG A 115 16.63 -21.43 19.93
CA ARG A 115 16.91 -21.81 21.32
C ARG A 115 17.15 -20.56 22.16
N ASN A 116 16.29 -20.32 23.15
CA ASN A 116 16.43 -19.23 24.10
C ASN A 116 16.79 -19.75 25.49
N GLY A 117 18.09 -19.82 25.79
CA GLY A 117 18.58 -20.20 27.11
C GLY A 117 18.20 -19.22 28.24
N ASN A 118 17.75 -17.99 27.94
CA ASN A 118 17.27 -17.05 28.96
C ASN A 118 15.88 -17.43 29.48
N THR A 119 14.99 -17.85 28.60
CA THR A 119 13.66 -18.38 28.97
C THR A 119 13.72 -19.87 29.30
N GLY A 120 14.81 -20.53 28.88
CA GLY A 120 15.03 -21.96 29.04
C GLY A 120 14.25 -22.79 28.03
N LEU A 121 13.79 -22.20 26.93
CA LEU A 121 12.87 -22.81 25.96
C LEU A 121 13.45 -22.83 24.54
N ARG A 122 13.01 -23.80 23.73
CA ARG A 122 13.39 -23.91 22.32
C ARG A 122 12.20 -24.31 21.47
N GLU A 123 12.14 -23.81 20.24
CA GLU A 123 11.15 -24.20 19.24
C GLU A 123 11.83 -24.64 17.94
N LYS A 124 11.23 -25.59 17.24
CA LYS A 124 11.67 -26.04 15.92
C LYS A 124 10.51 -25.90 14.93
N LEU A 125 10.74 -25.11 13.89
CA LEU A 125 9.84 -24.99 12.74
C LEU A 125 10.25 -26.01 11.68
N PHE A 126 9.27 -26.77 11.22
CA PHE A 126 9.37 -27.61 10.03
C PHE A 126 8.47 -27.06 8.93
N VAL A 127 9.05 -26.81 7.75
CA VAL A 127 8.31 -26.63 6.51
C VAL A 127 8.50 -27.90 5.69
N LYS A 128 7.41 -28.58 5.35
CA LYS A 128 7.42 -29.94 4.79
C LYS A 128 7.04 -29.93 3.32
N TYR A 129 7.68 -30.82 2.55
CA TYR A 129 7.30 -31.12 1.16
C TYR A 129 5.88 -31.69 1.01
N SER A 130 5.26 -32.12 2.12
CA SER A 130 3.85 -32.49 2.16
C SER A 130 2.90 -31.29 2.27
N ASN A 131 3.33 -30.08 1.91
CA ASN A 131 2.63 -28.80 2.10
C ASN A 131 2.14 -28.56 3.53
N LYS A 132 3.00 -28.83 4.52
CA LYS A 132 2.69 -28.61 5.94
C LYS A 132 3.72 -27.73 6.63
N VAL A 133 3.24 -26.93 7.57
CA VAL A 133 4.06 -26.22 8.53
C VAL A 133 3.79 -26.76 9.94
N GLU A 134 4.84 -26.94 10.74
CA GLU A 134 4.75 -27.52 12.08
C GLU A 134 5.70 -26.82 13.05
N LEU A 135 5.18 -26.45 14.22
CA LEU A 135 5.95 -26.09 15.40
C LEU A 135 6.06 -27.34 16.29
N ASP A 136 7.21 -28.02 16.21
CA ASP A 136 7.44 -29.35 16.79
C ASP A 136 7.26 -29.37 18.32
N ASN A 137 7.86 -28.42 19.02
CA ASN A 137 7.85 -28.39 20.49
C ASN A 137 6.58 -27.78 21.08
N ALA A 138 5.81 -27.06 20.26
CA ALA A 138 4.47 -26.59 20.58
C ALA A 138 3.39 -27.64 20.22
N ASP A 139 3.74 -28.67 19.44
CA ASP A 139 2.84 -29.75 18.98
C ASP A 139 1.63 -29.21 18.19
N VAL A 140 1.88 -28.26 17.29
CA VAL A 140 0.88 -27.68 16.39
C VAL A 140 1.34 -27.73 14.94
N SER A 141 0.41 -28.03 14.02
CA SER A 141 0.69 -28.11 12.59
C SER A 141 -0.51 -27.63 11.77
N ALA A 142 -0.26 -27.08 10.58
CA ALA A 142 -1.27 -26.67 9.61
C ALA A 142 -0.87 -27.07 8.18
N ASP A 143 -1.86 -27.27 7.32
CA ASP A 143 -1.65 -27.40 5.87
C ASP A 143 -1.46 -26.00 5.27
N LEU A 144 -0.42 -25.81 4.47
CA LEU A 144 -0.01 -24.49 3.95
C LEU A 144 -0.96 -23.93 2.89
N GLY A 145 -1.63 -24.79 2.12
CA GLY A 145 -2.57 -24.36 1.08
C GLY A 145 -1.93 -23.83 -0.21
N PHE A 146 -0.62 -23.58 -0.22
CA PHE A 146 0.17 -23.16 -1.39
C PHE A 146 1.25 -24.19 -1.76
N ASP A 147 1.90 -23.95 -2.91
CA ASP A 147 2.96 -24.81 -3.43
C ASP A 147 4.32 -24.47 -2.82
N VAL A 148 4.88 -25.35 -1.97
CA VAL A 148 6.20 -25.15 -1.35
C VAL A 148 7.37 -25.21 -2.34
N HIS A 149 7.14 -25.61 -3.59
CA HIS A 149 8.13 -25.55 -4.66
C HIS A 149 8.24 -24.16 -5.28
N GLU A 150 7.23 -23.33 -5.06
CA GLU A 150 7.38 -21.92 -5.23
C GLU A 150 8.17 -21.37 -4.06
N TRP A 151 8.86 -20.31 -4.42
CA TRP A 151 9.40 -19.32 -3.52
C TRP A 151 8.30 -19.01 -2.46
N HIS A 152 8.65 -18.97 -1.15
CA HIS A 152 7.88 -18.32 -0.03
C HIS A 152 8.77 -17.68 1.08
N ILE A 153 8.22 -16.76 1.88
CA ILE A 153 8.83 -16.20 3.12
C ILE A 153 8.18 -16.82 4.36
N TYR A 154 9.02 -17.32 5.28
CA TYR A 154 8.58 -17.86 6.56
C TYR A 154 9.19 -17.03 7.69
N ARG A 155 8.36 -16.30 8.43
CA ARG A 155 8.77 -15.52 9.60
C ARG A 155 8.34 -16.20 10.89
N VAL A 156 9.23 -16.25 11.87
CA VAL A 156 8.99 -16.78 13.21
C VAL A 156 9.26 -15.69 14.24
N ALA A 157 8.24 -15.31 15.00
CA ALA A 157 8.35 -14.42 16.15
C ALA A 157 8.19 -15.24 17.44
N MET A 158 9.22 -15.24 18.29
CA MET A 158 9.21 -15.94 19.57
C MET A 158 9.22 -14.93 20.72
N ASN A 159 8.13 -14.86 21.49
CA ASN A 159 8.07 -14.09 22.73
C ASN A 159 7.90 -15.01 23.94
N GLY A 160 9.01 -15.27 24.64
CA GLY A 160 8.99 -16.13 25.81
C GLY A 160 8.70 -17.58 25.42
N ALA A 161 7.48 -18.05 25.69
CA ALA A 161 7.00 -19.37 25.30
C ALA A 161 6.09 -19.34 24.07
N ASN A 162 5.55 -18.17 23.71
CA ASN A 162 4.68 -18.04 22.56
C ASN A 162 5.53 -17.94 21.29
N VAL A 163 5.10 -18.66 20.26
CA VAL A 163 5.75 -18.66 18.94
C VAL A 163 4.68 -18.49 17.89
N ASP A 164 4.82 -17.46 17.09
CA ASP A 164 3.94 -17.14 15.96
C ASP A 164 4.73 -17.31 14.67
N VAL A 165 4.12 -17.95 13.69
CA VAL A 165 4.66 -18.12 12.34
C VAL A 165 3.79 -17.36 11.36
N TYR A 166 4.41 -16.53 10.55
CA TYR A 166 3.78 -15.76 9.48
C TYR A 166 4.34 -16.23 8.14
N ILE A 167 3.47 -16.21 7.14
CA ILE A 167 3.81 -16.60 5.77
C ILE A 167 3.69 -15.36 4.89
N ASP A 168 4.66 -15.17 3.99
CA ASP A 168 4.68 -14.13 2.97
C ASP A 168 4.37 -12.72 3.53
N GLU A 169 4.94 -12.45 4.71
CA GLU A 169 4.81 -11.19 5.45
C GLU A 169 3.35 -10.77 5.73
N SER A 170 2.41 -11.72 5.78
CA SER A 170 1.06 -11.47 6.30
C SER A 170 1.12 -11.03 7.77
N PRO A 171 0.45 -9.93 8.17
CA PRO A 171 0.47 -9.45 9.55
C PRO A 171 -0.26 -10.37 10.54
N THR A 172 -1.03 -11.36 10.05
CA THR A 172 -1.73 -12.33 10.89
C THR A 172 -0.92 -13.62 11.00
N PRO A 173 -0.69 -14.15 12.21
CA PRO A 173 -0.02 -15.44 12.36
C PRO A 173 -0.78 -16.54 11.61
N PHE A 174 -0.08 -17.24 10.72
CA PHE A 174 -0.59 -18.42 10.02
C PHE A 174 -0.77 -19.59 11.00
N ILE A 175 0.19 -19.76 11.91
CA ILE A 175 0.11 -20.72 13.01
C ILE A 175 0.79 -20.17 14.26
N SER A 176 0.15 -20.39 15.41
CA SER A 176 0.64 -19.98 16.73
C SER A 176 0.75 -21.19 17.66
N GLY A 177 1.77 -21.19 18.51
CA GLY A 177 2.03 -22.28 19.44
C GLY A 177 2.65 -21.81 20.76
N VAL A 178 2.55 -22.65 21.79
CA VAL A 178 3.22 -22.44 23.08
C VAL A 178 4.27 -23.53 23.28
N THR A 179 5.54 -23.16 23.16
CA THR A 179 6.64 -24.11 23.24
C THR A 179 6.92 -24.59 24.66
N THR A 180 7.30 -25.86 24.81
CA THR A 180 7.47 -26.49 26.14
C THR A 180 8.82 -27.14 26.39
N ASN A 181 9.63 -27.36 25.35
CA ASN A 181 10.87 -28.11 25.46
C ASN A 181 12.03 -27.24 25.96
N SER A 182 12.82 -27.78 26.90
CA SER A 182 13.85 -27.02 27.59
C SER A 182 15.19 -26.94 26.84
N THR A 183 15.90 -25.81 26.97
CA THR A 183 17.28 -25.62 26.49
C THR A 183 18.11 -24.77 27.47
N SER A 184 19.43 -24.87 27.41
CA SER A 184 20.36 -23.89 28.01
C SER A 184 21.11 -23.06 26.97
N ASP A 185 20.97 -23.40 25.69
CA ASP A 185 21.69 -22.77 24.59
C ASP A 185 20.97 -21.51 24.10
N LYS A 186 21.72 -20.54 23.58
CA LYS A 186 21.22 -19.32 22.94
C LYS A 186 21.62 -19.34 21.47
N GLN A 187 20.81 -19.95 20.63
CA GLN A 187 21.20 -20.32 19.27
C GLN A 187 20.06 -20.18 18.29
N LEU A 188 20.40 -19.78 17.07
CA LEU A 188 19.62 -20.08 15.88
C LEU A 188 20.36 -21.20 15.15
N LYS A 189 19.64 -22.26 14.80
CA LYS A 189 20.15 -23.33 13.95
C LYS A 189 19.28 -23.45 12.71
N VAL A 190 19.93 -23.68 11.59
CA VAL A 190 19.27 -23.96 10.32
C VAL A 190 19.86 -25.24 9.71
N ALA A 191 19.03 -26.00 9.00
CA ALA A 191 19.27 -27.39 8.56
C ALA A 191 19.32 -28.45 9.68
N ASP A 192 19.37 -29.73 9.32
CA ASP A 192 19.13 -30.86 10.21
C ASP A 192 20.37 -31.30 11.02
N CYS A 193 20.18 -31.34 12.33
CA CYS A 193 21.14 -31.87 13.32
C CYS A 193 20.65 -33.19 13.95
N SER A 194 19.42 -33.62 13.66
CA SER A 194 18.73 -34.74 14.33
C SER A 194 19.05 -36.10 13.70
N GLY A 195 19.28 -36.15 12.37
CA GLY A 195 19.64 -37.38 11.66
C GLY A 195 18.46 -38.33 11.49
N SER A 196 17.27 -37.77 11.29
CA SER A 196 16.06 -38.50 10.90
C SER A 196 15.32 -37.86 9.72
N ASN A 197 15.82 -36.74 9.18
CA ASN A 197 15.15 -35.97 8.15
C ASN A 197 15.97 -36.02 6.85
N SER A 198 15.29 -36.24 5.74
CA SER A 198 15.79 -35.83 4.43
C SER A 198 15.28 -34.41 4.17
N GLU A 199 16.16 -33.51 3.75
CA GLU A 199 15.82 -32.10 3.57
C GLU A 199 16.50 -31.49 2.34
N GLY A 200 15.97 -30.38 1.87
CA GLY A 200 16.58 -29.62 0.80
C GLY A 200 15.73 -28.42 0.38
N ALA A 201 16.39 -27.29 0.18
CA ALA A 201 15.77 -26.05 -0.23
C ALA A 201 16.76 -25.19 -1.02
N ILE A 202 16.19 -24.32 -1.85
CA ILE A 202 16.88 -23.17 -2.42
C ILE A 202 16.54 -21.99 -1.51
N VAL A 203 17.55 -21.40 -0.89
CA VAL A 203 17.39 -20.29 0.07
C VAL A 203 18.00 -19.03 -0.50
N ASP A 204 17.25 -17.95 -0.48
CA ASP A 204 17.74 -16.67 -0.98
C ASP A 204 18.37 -15.82 0.12
N TRP A 205 17.63 -15.55 1.20
CA TRP A 205 18.19 -14.82 2.33
C TRP A 205 17.56 -15.27 3.64
N MET A 206 18.24 -14.91 4.72
CA MET A 206 17.71 -15.02 6.08
C MET A 206 17.99 -13.72 6.82
N VAL A 207 17.06 -13.30 7.66
CA VAL A 207 17.24 -12.17 8.57
C VAL A 207 16.85 -12.56 9.98
N TRP A 208 17.52 -11.97 10.98
CA TRP A 208 17.17 -12.18 12.39
C TRP A 208 17.48 -10.99 13.27
N THR A 209 16.76 -10.91 14.38
CA THR A 209 17.03 -9.98 15.47
C THR A 209 16.72 -10.62 16.83
N THR A 210 17.53 -10.25 17.82
CA THR A 210 17.34 -10.63 19.23
C THR A 210 16.60 -9.57 20.04
N ASP A 211 16.21 -8.47 19.39
CA ASP A 211 15.78 -7.26 20.07
C ASP A 211 14.27 -7.21 20.31
N GLY A 212 13.51 -8.07 19.64
CA GLY A 212 12.07 -8.17 19.79
C GLY A 212 11.48 -9.36 19.04
N ALA A 213 10.20 -9.59 19.29
CA ALA A 213 9.36 -10.58 18.63
C ALA A 213 8.33 -9.82 17.81
N TYR A 214 8.58 -9.72 16.50
CA TYR A 214 7.87 -8.79 15.62
C TYR A 214 7.01 -9.54 14.60
N ALA A 215 5.74 -9.18 14.54
CA ALA A 215 4.90 -9.51 13.39
C ALA A 215 5.40 -8.75 12.14
N PRO A 216 5.02 -9.16 10.92
CA PRO A 216 5.24 -8.33 9.74
C PRO A 216 4.64 -6.94 9.91
N GLY A 217 5.37 -5.91 9.47
CA GLY A 217 5.04 -4.50 9.70
C GLY A 217 5.42 -3.97 11.09
N GLU A 218 5.86 -4.84 12.02
CA GLU A 218 6.41 -4.44 13.31
C GLU A 218 7.94 -4.60 13.33
N GLY A 219 8.65 -3.75 14.08
CA GLY A 219 10.12 -3.79 14.17
C GLY A 219 10.84 -3.26 12.91
N PRO A 220 12.11 -3.62 12.71
CA PRO A 220 12.87 -3.18 11.54
C PRO A 220 12.26 -3.74 10.23
N ALA A 221 12.19 -2.92 9.18
CA ALA A 221 11.80 -3.39 7.85
C ALA A 221 12.87 -4.32 7.28
N ILE A 222 12.46 -5.40 6.59
CA ILE A 222 13.42 -6.22 5.82
C ILE A 222 14.06 -5.33 4.76
N PRO A 223 15.39 -5.33 4.60
CA PRO A 223 16.06 -4.50 3.60
C PRO A 223 15.51 -4.77 2.19
N ALA A 224 15.14 -3.70 1.49
CA ALA A 224 14.47 -3.78 0.18
C ALA A 224 15.33 -4.50 -0.88
N GLU A 225 16.65 -4.43 -0.76
CA GLU A 225 17.60 -5.12 -1.64
C GLU A 225 17.63 -6.63 -1.49
N LEU A 226 17.20 -7.16 -0.34
CA LEU A 226 17.03 -8.60 -0.15
C LEU A 226 15.69 -9.06 -0.73
N TYR A 227 14.75 -8.14 -0.93
CA TYR A 227 13.42 -8.46 -1.40
C TYR A 227 13.43 -8.83 -2.89
N THR A 228 13.66 -10.11 -3.19
CA THR A 228 13.63 -10.65 -4.56
C THR A 228 12.52 -11.69 -4.76
N GLY A 229 11.46 -11.62 -3.94
CA GLY A 229 10.09 -12.06 -4.26
C GLY A 229 9.77 -13.54 -4.14
N THR A 230 8.62 -13.94 -3.60
CA THR A 230 8.22 -15.34 -3.61
C THR A 230 6.71 -15.55 -3.66
N GLY A 231 6.15 -15.38 -4.84
CA GLY A 231 4.99 -14.51 -4.84
C GLY A 231 5.50 -13.12 -4.48
N ASP A 232 5.40 -12.20 -5.43
CA ASP A 232 5.52 -10.81 -5.08
C ASP A 232 4.55 -10.60 -3.92
N VAL A 233 5.02 -10.04 -2.78
CA VAL A 233 4.05 -9.34 -1.92
C VAL A 233 3.35 -8.46 -2.92
N PHE A 234 2.06 -8.74 -3.11
CA PHE A 234 1.31 -8.17 -4.19
C PHE A 234 1.51 -6.67 -4.12
N ASN A 235 2.35 -6.14 -4.99
CA ASN A 235 2.72 -4.75 -4.96
C ASN A 235 1.94 -4.08 -6.07
N PRO A 236 0.87 -3.35 -5.75
CA PRO A 236 -0.04 -2.87 -6.77
C PRO A 236 0.65 -1.92 -7.74
N SER A 237 1.74 -1.26 -7.32
CA SER A 237 2.55 -0.38 -8.17
C SER A 237 3.26 -1.08 -9.32
N ASP A 238 3.33 -2.40 -9.31
CA ASP A 238 3.94 -3.17 -10.40
C ASP A 238 2.94 -3.42 -11.54
N TYR A 239 1.66 -3.16 -11.31
CA TYR A 239 0.58 -3.44 -12.25
C TYR A 239 -0.07 -2.17 -12.79
N SER A 240 -0.28 -2.17 -14.09
CA SER A 240 -0.94 -1.12 -14.86
C SER A 240 -2.39 -1.49 -15.19
N ILE A 241 -3.32 -0.57 -14.93
CA ILE A 241 -4.75 -0.75 -15.16
C ILE A 241 -5.25 0.33 -16.13
N ALA A 242 -5.84 -0.10 -17.25
CA ALA A 242 -6.65 0.80 -18.07
C ALA A 242 -8.08 0.82 -17.54
N PHE A 243 -8.52 1.97 -17.02
CA PHE A 243 -9.90 2.18 -16.59
C PHE A 243 -10.68 2.93 -17.67
N ILE A 244 -11.61 2.23 -18.32
CA ILE A 244 -12.41 2.78 -19.42
C ILE A 244 -13.76 3.23 -18.85
N THR A 245 -14.00 4.53 -18.80
CA THR A 245 -15.30 5.11 -18.39
C THR A 245 -15.54 6.45 -19.07
N LYS A 246 -16.82 6.83 -19.24
CA LYS A 246 -17.25 7.98 -20.04
C LYS A 246 -18.21 8.96 -19.34
N ASP A 247 -18.74 8.60 -18.17
CA ASP A 247 -19.81 9.36 -17.53
C ASP A 247 -19.25 10.27 -16.42
N VAL A 248 -19.63 11.56 -16.47
CA VAL A 248 -19.26 12.58 -15.48
C VAL A 248 -20.51 13.17 -14.84
N ASP A 249 -20.38 13.55 -13.57
CA ASP A 249 -21.44 14.22 -12.85
C ASP A 249 -21.58 15.71 -13.24
N SER A 250 -22.55 16.41 -12.63
CA SER A 250 -22.79 17.83 -12.93
C SER A 250 -21.66 18.79 -12.54
N THR A 251 -20.63 18.29 -11.84
CA THR A 251 -19.44 19.03 -11.43
C THR A 251 -18.20 18.67 -12.26
N GLY A 252 -18.33 17.73 -13.21
CA GLY A 252 -17.25 17.26 -14.08
C GLY A 252 -16.40 16.13 -13.49
N ILE A 253 -16.84 15.51 -12.38
CA ILE A 253 -16.13 14.39 -11.74
C ILE A 253 -16.62 13.08 -12.37
N LEU A 254 -15.70 12.15 -12.65
CA LEU A 254 -16.02 10.82 -13.13
C LEU A 254 -16.93 10.09 -12.16
N GLU A 255 -17.92 9.38 -12.68
CA GLU A 255 -18.87 8.67 -11.84
C GLU A 255 -18.18 7.53 -11.05
N GLU A 256 -17.29 6.77 -11.68
CA GLU A 256 -16.46 5.75 -11.00
C GLU A 256 -15.18 6.31 -10.32
N GLN A 257 -15.08 7.62 -10.07
CA GLN A 257 -13.90 8.24 -9.47
C GLN A 257 -13.48 7.53 -8.17
N VAL A 258 -14.43 7.19 -7.31
CA VAL A 258 -14.15 6.52 -6.02
C VAL A 258 -13.45 5.17 -6.22
N LEU A 259 -13.84 4.39 -7.23
CA LEU A 259 -13.21 3.09 -7.52
C LEU A 259 -11.83 3.25 -8.16
N ILE A 260 -11.68 4.19 -9.09
CA ILE A 260 -10.39 4.54 -9.70
C ILE A 260 -9.40 4.95 -8.59
N SER A 261 -9.90 5.74 -7.65
CA SER A 261 -9.12 6.24 -6.55
C SER A 261 -8.78 5.18 -5.51
N ASP A 262 -9.70 4.29 -5.16
CA ASP A 262 -9.42 3.12 -4.30
C ASP A 262 -8.27 2.27 -4.88
N LEU A 263 -8.26 2.04 -6.19
CA LEU A 263 -7.17 1.32 -6.86
C LEU A 263 -5.84 2.09 -6.76
N ARG A 264 -5.84 3.40 -7.05
CA ARG A 264 -4.63 4.23 -6.94
C ARG A 264 -4.10 4.30 -5.50
N GLN A 265 -4.99 4.42 -4.50
CA GLN A 265 -4.64 4.42 -3.07
C GLN A 265 -3.93 3.16 -2.64
N ARG A 266 -4.31 2.03 -3.21
CA ARG A 266 -3.70 0.73 -2.97
C ARG A 266 -2.37 0.57 -3.71
N GLY A 267 -2.05 1.50 -4.62
CA GLY A 267 -0.76 1.60 -5.30
C GLY A 267 -0.82 1.28 -6.79
N PHE A 268 -1.97 0.92 -7.37
CA PHE A 268 -2.04 0.58 -8.80
C PHE A 268 -1.73 1.78 -9.70
N ASN A 269 -1.02 1.53 -10.80
CA ASN A 269 -0.87 2.51 -11.87
C ASN A 269 -2.13 2.52 -12.74
N VAL A 270 -3.04 3.47 -12.52
CA VAL A 270 -4.34 3.51 -13.22
C VAL A 270 -4.41 4.64 -14.23
N ASP A 271 -4.53 4.31 -15.51
CA ASP A 271 -4.76 5.26 -16.61
C ASP A 271 -6.25 5.30 -16.98
N VAL A 272 -6.81 6.49 -17.17
CA VAL A 272 -8.23 6.68 -17.51
C VAL A 272 -8.38 6.98 -19.00
N THR A 273 -9.05 6.10 -19.73
CA THR A 273 -8.80 5.95 -21.18
C THR A 273 -9.88 6.54 -22.11
N TYR A 274 -11.10 6.86 -21.64
CA TYR A 274 -12.23 7.06 -22.58
C TYR A 274 -13.32 8.06 -22.15
N ASN A 275 -13.02 9.36 -22.11
CA ASN A 275 -14.05 10.38 -21.93
C ASN A 275 -14.86 10.65 -23.23
N ASP A 276 -16.16 10.98 -23.13
CA ASP A 276 -17.04 11.23 -24.30
C ASP A 276 -16.43 12.31 -25.22
N PRO A 277 -16.13 12.00 -26.49
CA PRO A 277 -15.54 12.96 -27.43
C PRO A 277 -16.43 14.19 -27.74
N ASN A 278 -17.69 14.21 -27.27
CA ASN A 278 -18.59 15.36 -27.38
C ASN A 278 -18.60 16.26 -26.14
N ASP A 279 -17.94 15.88 -25.03
CA ASP A 279 -17.83 16.70 -23.84
C ASP A 279 -16.49 17.45 -23.81
N ILE A 280 -16.55 18.77 -24.03
CA ILE A 280 -15.38 19.66 -24.22
C ILE A 280 -14.66 19.98 -22.89
N GLN A 281 -15.17 19.51 -21.75
CA GLN A 281 -14.63 19.85 -20.43
C GLN A 281 -13.64 18.85 -19.84
N VAL A 282 -13.46 17.67 -20.44
CA VAL A 282 -12.49 16.67 -19.97
C VAL A 282 -11.72 16.12 -21.18
N THR A 283 -10.42 16.40 -21.23
CA THR A 283 -9.51 15.88 -22.25
C THR A 283 -9.26 14.39 -21.99
N PRO A 284 -9.34 13.51 -23.00
CA PRO A 284 -8.90 12.12 -22.83
C PRO A 284 -7.39 12.09 -22.59
N ASP A 285 -6.95 11.35 -21.56
CA ASP A 285 -5.51 11.08 -21.34
C ASP A 285 -4.94 10.12 -22.41
N PHE A 286 -5.81 9.49 -23.20
CA PHE A 286 -5.46 8.43 -24.15
C PHE A 286 -6.41 8.32 -25.36
N GLU A 287 -5.90 7.96 -26.55
CA GLU A 287 -6.73 7.60 -27.72
C GLU A 287 -7.09 6.10 -27.73
N PHE A 288 -8.34 5.74 -27.42
CA PHE A 288 -8.79 4.35 -27.33
C PHE A 288 -8.57 3.53 -28.63
N SER A 289 -7.82 2.43 -28.52
CA SER A 289 -7.73 1.37 -29.53
C SER A 289 -7.54 0.00 -28.88
N TYR A 290 -8.04 -1.08 -29.49
CA TYR A 290 -7.90 -2.43 -28.92
C TYR A 290 -6.43 -2.89 -28.82
N GLU A 291 -5.58 -2.46 -29.75
CA GLU A 291 -4.14 -2.76 -29.73
C GLU A 291 -3.45 -2.13 -28.52
N ALA A 292 -3.91 -0.94 -28.08
CA ALA A 292 -3.33 -0.28 -26.93
C ALA A 292 -3.61 -0.95 -25.59
N LEU A 293 -4.70 -1.71 -25.49
CA LEU A 293 -5.06 -2.42 -24.26
C LEU A 293 -4.02 -3.48 -23.90
N ALA A 294 -3.26 -3.99 -24.89
CA ALA A 294 -2.17 -4.94 -24.69
C ALA A 294 -0.97 -4.37 -23.91
N ASN A 295 -0.92 -3.04 -23.70
CA ASN A 295 0.13 -2.41 -22.89
C ASN A 295 -0.18 -2.40 -21.39
N TYR A 296 -1.37 -2.86 -20.99
CA TYR A 296 -1.81 -2.89 -19.60
C TYR A 296 -1.89 -4.32 -19.10
N ASP A 297 -1.73 -4.48 -17.78
CA ASP A 297 -1.85 -5.77 -17.09
C ASP A 297 -3.32 -6.13 -16.83
N LEU A 298 -4.19 -5.14 -16.69
CA LEU A 298 -5.63 -5.30 -16.52
C LEU A 298 -6.41 -4.18 -17.21
N VAL A 299 -7.60 -4.51 -17.72
CA VAL A 299 -8.58 -3.51 -18.17
C VAL A 299 -9.84 -3.60 -17.31
N ILE A 300 -10.36 -2.44 -16.88
CA ILE A 300 -11.65 -2.34 -16.20
C ILE A 300 -12.59 -1.50 -17.06
N LEU A 301 -13.71 -2.10 -17.45
CA LEU A 301 -14.80 -1.39 -18.11
C LEU A 301 -15.79 -0.86 -17.08
N GLY A 302 -15.81 0.46 -16.93
CA GLY A 302 -16.77 1.24 -16.16
C GLY A 302 -18.22 0.98 -16.57
N ARG A 303 -19.16 1.44 -15.75
CA ARG A 303 -20.60 1.20 -15.93
C ARG A 303 -21.18 1.99 -17.09
N GLY A 304 -20.63 3.18 -17.33
CA GLY A 304 -21.02 4.06 -18.41
C GLY A 304 -20.69 3.52 -19.80
N VAL A 305 -19.72 2.62 -19.91
CA VAL A 305 -19.30 2.08 -21.20
C VAL A 305 -20.43 1.26 -21.84
N SER A 306 -20.78 1.59 -23.08
CA SER A 306 -21.89 0.95 -23.80
C SER A 306 -21.36 -0.03 -24.85
N SER A 307 -22.21 -1.01 -25.22
CA SER A 307 -21.90 -1.86 -26.38
C SER A 307 -21.70 -1.07 -27.69
N GLY A 308 -22.19 0.17 -27.76
CA GLY A 308 -21.99 1.08 -28.89
C GLY A 308 -20.52 1.38 -29.13
N ASP A 309 -19.74 1.44 -28.05
CA ASP A 309 -18.32 1.82 -28.02
C ASP A 309 -17.42 0.70 -28.56
N PHE A 310 -17.93 -0.55 -28.59
CA PHE A 310 -17.25 -1.71 -29.16
C PHE A 310 -17.89 -2.12 -30.49
N THR A 311 -17.18 -1.87 -31.59
CA THR A 311 -17.73 -2.00 -32.95
C THR A 311 -17.43 -3.34 -33.63
N ASP A 312 -16.37 -4.06 -33.23
CA ASP A 312 -16.04 -5.41 -33.74
C ASP A 312 -15.84 -6.41 -32.59
N ALA A 313 -16.62 -7.49 -32.60
CA ALA A 313 -16.56 -8.57 -31.64
C ALA A 313 -15.23 -9.34 -31.71
N ALA A 314 -14.63 -9.42 -32.90
CA ALA A 314 -13.38 -10.13 -33.12
C ALA A 314 -12.20 -9.35 -32.51
N ASP A 315 -12.18 -8.03 -32.66
CA ASP A 315 -11.15 -7.17 -32.08
C ASP A 315 -11.18 -7.24 -30.55
N TRP A 316 -12.37 -7.21 -29.96
CA TRP A 316 -12.56 -7.40 -28.52
C TRP A 316 -12.09 -8.78 -28.03
N ALA A 317 -12.46 -9.83 -28.76
CA ALA A 317 -12.10 -11.19 -28.41
C ALA A 317 -10.59 -11.44 -28.54
N ALA A 318 -9.90 -10.68 -29.40
CA ALA A 318 -8.45 -10.77 -29.62
C ALA A 318 -7.60 -10.12 -28.52
N VAL A 319 -8.18 -9.33 -27.61
CA VAL A 319 -7.43 -8.70 -26.51
C VAL A 319 -6.97 -9.77 -25.51
N GLU A 320 -5.65 -9.94 -25.37
CA GLU A 320 -5.02 -10.90 -24.43
C GLU A 320 -5.07 -10.43 -22.97
N THR A 321 -5.04 -9.11 -22.74
CA THR A 321 -5.17 -8.53 -21.41
C THR A 321 -6.47 -8.97 -20.73
N PRO A 322 -6.44 -9.39 -19.46
CA PRO A 322 -7.63 -9.66 -18.65
C PRO A 322 -8.55 -8.44 -18.58
N ILE A 323 -9.87 -8.66 -18.54
CA ILE A 323 -10.85 -7.57 -18.50
C ILE A 323 -11.96 -7.84 -17.50
N ILE A 324 -12.23 -6.87 -16.62
CA ILE A 324 -13.40 -6.82 -15.75
C ILE A 324 -14.47 -5.92 -16.37
N THR A 325 -15.72 -6.38 -16.42
CA THR A 325 -16.88 -5.56 -16.81
C THR A 325 -17.75 -5.25 -15.60
N LEU A 326 -17.85 -3.96 -15.25
CA LEU A 326 -18.70 -3.50 -14.13
C LEU A 326 -20.17 -3.37 -14.53
N SER A 327 -20.43 -3.18 -15.83
CA SER A 327 -21.78 -3.04 -16.40
C SER A 327 -22.40 -4.39 -16.74
N THR A 328 -23.58 -4.68 -16.18
CA THR A 328 -24.39 -5.85 -16.57
C THR A 328 -24.87 -5.79 -18.03
N TYR A 329 -24.93 -4.61 -18.64
CA TYR A 329 -25.29 -4.42 -20.05
C TYR A 329 -24.17 -4.85 -20.99
N LEU A 330 -22.92 -4.69 -20.58
CA LEU A 330 -21.76 -5.17 -21.35
C LEU A 330 -21.71 -6.70 -21.33
N MET A 331 -21.94 -7.31 -20.18
CA MET A 331 -22.10 -8.77 -20.09
C MET A 331 -23.18 -9.26 -21.08
N ARG A 332 -24.38 -8.66 -21.07
CA ARG A 332 -25.49 -8.98 -22.00
C ARG A 332 -25.28 -8.52 -23.45
N SER A 333 -24.09 -8.04 -23.83
CA SER A 333 -23.90 -7.47 -25.16
C SER A 333 -23.92 -8.56 -26.23
N THR A 334 -24.81 -8.41 -27.22
CA THR A 334 -24.80 -9.26 -28.43
C THR A 334 -23.58 -9.02 -29.31
N ARG A 335 -22.85 -7.92 -29.09
CA ARG A 335 -21.59 -7.62 -29.77
C ARG A 335 -20.41 -8.29 -29.07
N LEU A 336 -20.33 -8.21 -27.74
CA LEU A 336 -19.24 -8.85 -26.99
C LEU A 336 -19.42 -10.37 -26.86
N LYS A 337 -20.67 -10.85 -27.00
CA LYS A 337 -21.04 -12.27 -27.01
C LYS A 337 -20.51 -13.04 -25.79
N LEU A 338 -20.47 -12.42 -24.62
CA LEU A 338 -20.09 -13.11 -23.37
C LEU A 338 -21.19 -14.10 -22.93
N ILE A 339 -22.46 -13.69 -23.07
CA ILE A 339 -23.62 -14.57 -22.82
C ILE A 339 -24.60 -14.64 -23.98
N ASN A 340 -25.34 -15.76 -24.05
CA ASN A 340 -26.45 -15.95 -24.97
C ASN A 340 -27.69 -15.20 -24.47
N THR A 341 -27.90 -14.02 -25.02
CA THR A 341 -28.96 -13.07 -24.61
C THR A 341 -30.41 -13.54 -24.82
N THR A 342 -30.65 -14.69 -25.46
CA THR A 342 -32.01 -15.17 -25.81
C THR A 342 -32.89 -15.43 -24.58
N SER A 343 -32.28 -15.67 -23.41
CA SER A 343 -32.93 -15.93 -22.12
C SER A 343 -32.63 -14.86 -21.05
N ALA A 344 -32.00 -13.75 -21.42
CA ALA A 344 -31.76 -12.64 -20.49
C ALA A 344 -33.03 -11.79 -20.31
N SER A 345 -33.44 -11.53 -19.07
CA SER A 345 -34.49 -10.55 -18.75
C SER A 345 -33.88 -9.23 -18.26
N ARG A 346 -34.52 -8.11 -18.60
CA ARG A 346 -34.27 -6.84 -17.92
C ARG A 346 -35.29 -6.75 -16.79
N GLU A 347 -34.82 -6.64 -15.56
CA GLU A 347 -35.67 -6.52 -14.39
C GLU A 347 -35.34 -5.17 -13.75
N VAL A 348 -36.30 -4.24 -13.80
CA VAL A 348 -36.10 -2.88 -13.29
C VAL A 348 -36.89 -2.75 -11.99
N SER A 349 -36.19 -2.43 -10.90
CA SER A 349 -36.84 -1.93 -9.68
C SER A 349 -37.19 -0.45 -9.86
N ASP A 350 -38.33 0.03 -9.36
CA ASP A 350 -38.65 1.47 -9.41
C ASP A 350 -37.84 2.21 -8.34
N ALA A 351 -36.90 3.09 -8.73
CA ALA A 351 -35.99 3.82 -7.83
C ALA A 351 -36.74 4.57 -6.74
N SER A 352 -37.97 5.02 -7.04
CA SER A 352 -38.78 5.75 -6.07
C SER A 352 -39.30 4.87 -4.91
N THR A 353 -39.07 3.56 -4.99
CA THR A 353 -39.53 2.56 -4.04
C THR A 353 -38.41 1.71 -3.43
N VAL A 354 -37.16 1.87 -3.90
CA VAL A 354 -35.99 1.15 -3.38
C VAL A 354 -35.50 1.84 -2.11
N ASP A 355 -35.29 1.04 -1.07
CA ASP A 355 -34.61 1.50 0.14
C ASP A 355 -33.10 1.58 -0.15
N MET A 356 -32.57 2.80 -0.17
CA MET A 356 -31.20 3.10 -0.56
C MET A 356 -30.17 2.80 0.54
N ASP A 357 -30.63 2.45 1.74
CA ASP A 357 -29.77 2.04 2.85
C ASP A 357 -29.72 0.51 2.99
N ARG A 358 -30.34 -0.24 2.06
CA ARG A 358 -30.49 -1.69 2.14
C ARG A 358 -29.38 -2.41 1.36
N VAL A 359 -28.51 -3.06 2.12
CA VAL A 359 -27.51 -4.00 1.57
C VAL A 359 -28.19 -5.08 0.73
N THR A 360 -27.69 -5.27 -0.49
CA THR A 360 -27.97 -6.42 -1.35
C THR A 360 -26.90 -7.47 -1.11
N ASN A 361 -27.33 -8.69 -0.83
CA ASN A 361 -26.45 -9.80 -0.54
C ASN A 361 -26.24 -10.69 -1.77
N VAL A 362 -25.24 -11.57 -1.69
CA VAL A 362 -25.00 -12.64 -2.67
C VAL A 362 -24.70 -13.96 -1.96
N ILE A 363 -25.08 -15.07 -2.60
CA ILE A 363 -24.49 -16.40 -2.35
C ILE A 363 -23.26 -16.53 -3.24
N ILE A 364 -22.15 -16.94 -2.63
CA ILE A 364 -20.85 -17.11 -3.29
C ILE A 364 -20.58 -18.58 -3.63
N ALA A 365 -19.72 -18.79 -4.63
CA ALA A 365 -19.17 -20.10 -4.96
C ALA A 365 -17.88 -20.37 -4.17
N ASP A 366 -17.51 -21.64 -4.06
CA ASP A 366 -16.20 -22.08 -3.54
C ASP A 366 -15.10 -21.70 -4.55
N HIS A 367 -14.53 -20.51 -4.41
CA HIS A 367 -13.54 -19.94 -5.32
C HIS A 367 -12.57 -19.00 -4.57
N PRO A 368 -11.26 -18.97 -4.93
CA PRO A 368 -10.26 -18.14 -4.23
C PRO A 368 -10.59 -16.65 -4.15
N VAL A 369 -11.38 -16.11 -5.06
CA VAL A 369 -11.78 -14.69 -5.02
C VAL A 369 -12.54 -14.29 -3.75
N PHE A 370 -13.08 -15.27 -3.00
CA PHE A 370 -13.78 -15.05 -1.74
C PHE A 370 -12.96 -15.47 -0.51
N THR A 371 -11.66 -15.76 -0.66
CA THR A 371 -10.75 -16.00 0.47
C THR A 371 -10.82 -14.85 1.47
N GLY A 372 -10.86 -15.16 2.77
CA GLY A 372 -10.88 -14.18 3.87
C GLY A 372 -12.23 -13.49 4.12
N LEU A 373 -13.28 -13.86 3.40
CA LEU A 373 -14.62 -13.34 3.62
C LEU A 373 -15.42 -14.23 4.57
N ASP A 374 -16.12 -13.61 5.51
CA ASP A 374 -17.05 -14.29 6.41
C ASP A 374 -18.48 -14.23 5.84
N GLU A 375 -19.09 -15.41 5.67
CA GLU A 375 -20.51 -15.54 5.35
C GLU A 375 -21.38 -15.30 6.59
N ASP A 376 -22.58 -14.73 6.40
CA ASP A 376 -23.58 -14.59 7.45
C ASP A 376 -24.27 -15.93 7.82
N GLU A 377 -25.25 -15.88 8.73
CA GLU A 377 -25.96 -17.09 9.19
C GLU A 377 -26.70 -17.85 8.06
N ASP A 378 -27.00 -17.17 6.96
CA ASP A 378 -27.71 -17.71 5.80
C ASP A 378 -26.77 -18.11 4.65
N GLY A 379 -25.44 -17.96 4.84
CA GLY A 379 -24.42 -18.29 3.82
C GLY A 379 -24.26 -17.19 2.77
N GLU A 380 -24.60 -15.95 3.12
CA GLU A 380 -24.57 -14.81 2.22
C GLU A 380 -23.49 -13.80 2.64
N ILE A 381 -22.96 -13.03 1.69
CA ILE A 381 -22.11 -11.88 1.96
C ILE A 381 -22.79 -10.59 1.48
N GLY A 382 -22.49 -9.48 2.14
CA GLY A 382 -22.81 -8.15 1.61
C GLY A 382 -22.15 -7.96 0.25
N PHE A 383 -22.90 -7.45 -0.73
CA PHE A 383 -22.39 -7.24 -2.09
C PHE A 383 -22.46 -5.78 -2.52
N HIS A 384 -23.60 -5.12 -2.29
CA HIS A 384 -23.73 -3.68 -2.49
C HIS A 384 -24.56 -3.04 -1.40
N THR A 385 -24.31 -1.79 -1.05
CA THR A 385 -25.12 -0.97 -0.13
C THR A 385 -26.51 -0.69 -0.68
N TRP A 386 -26.65 -0.65 -2.01
CA TRP A 386 -27.92 -0.76 -2.76
C TRP A 386 -27.63 -0.87 -4.27
N MET A 387 -28.58 -1.37 -5.06
CA MET A 387 -28.46 -1.48 -6.52
C MET A 387 -29.82 -1.21 -7.20
N TYR A 388 -29.83 -0.50 -8.34
CA TYR A 388 -31.08 0.04 -8.93
C TYR A 388 -31.47 -0.47 -10.33
N ASP A 389 -30.56 -1.03 -11.14
CA ASP A 389 -30.94 -1.70 -12.39
C ASP A 389 -30.03 -2.91 -12.55
N TYR A 390 -30.60 -4.09 -12.70
CA TYR A 390 -29.85 -5.31 -12.92
C TYR A 390 -30.45 -6.09 -14.09
N ILE A 391 -29.57 -6.71 -14.85
CA ILE A 391 -29.97 -7.56 -15.96
C ILE A 391 -29.88 -9.00 -15.48
N GLY A 392 -31.06 -9.61 -15.38
CA GLY A 392 -31.24 -10.98 -14.97
C GLY A 392 -30.81 -11.96 -16.05
N TYR A 393 -29.68 -12.63 -15.83
CA TYR A 393 -29.53 -14.00 -16.31
C TYR A 393 -29.65 -14.91 -15.10
N GLY A 394 -30.61 -15.83 -15.09
CA GLY A 394 -30.79 -16.74 -13.96
C GLY A 394 -29.60 -17.70 -13.85
N ALA A 395 -29.06 -17.87 -12.64
CA ALA A 395 -27.89 -18.69 -12.35
C ALA A 395 -27.97 -20.09 -12.99
N ASP A 396 -29.08 -20.82 -12.76
CA ASP A 396 -29.31 -22.16 -13.34
C ASP A 396 -29.19 -22.19 -14.87
N THR A 397 -29.68 -21.12 -15.52
CA THR A 397 -29.60 -21.03 -16.99
C THR A 397 -28.19 -20.64 -17.42
N PHE A 398 -27.50 -19.83 -16.63
CA PHE A 398 -26.15 -19.36 -16.92
C PHE A 398 -25.19 -20.54 -16.98
N GLU A 399 -25.11 -21.32 -15.90
CA GLU A 399 -24.23 -22.48 -15.80
C GLU A 399 -24.53 -23.54 -16.88
N ALA A 400 -25.80 -23.74 -17.22
CA ALA A 400 -26.19 -24.75 -18.19
C ALA A 400 -25.84 -24.40 -19.65
N ASN A 401 -25.60 -23.12 -19.98
CA ASN A 401 -25.54 -22.66 -21.37
C ASN A 401 -24.27 -21.87 -21.72
N HIS A 402 -23.34 -21.64 -20.79
CA HIS A 402 -22.11 -20.88 -21.04
C HIS A 402 -20.88 -21.65 -20.61
N ASN A 403 -19.76 -21.38 -21.25
CA ASN A 403 -18.47 -21.89 -20.79
C ASN A 403 -17.84 -20.84 -19.86
N ALA A 404 -18.52 -20.63 -18.73
CA ALA A 404 -18.20 -19.62 -17.74
C ALA A 404 -18.32 -20.22 -16.34
N THR A 405 -17.50 -19.76 -15.41
CA THR A 405 -17.59 -20.07 -14.00
C THR A 405 -18.50 -19.04 -13.33
N LEU A 406 -19.58 -19.50 -12.70
CA LEU A 406 -20.43 -18.66 -11.86
C LEU A 406 -19.72 -18.44 -10.51
N LEU A 407 -19.62 -17.18 -10.07
CA LEU A 407 -18.91 -16.84 -8.84
C LEU A 407 -19.84 -16.33 -7.74
N ALA A 408 -20.83 -15.49 -8.08
CA ALA A 408 -21.78 -14.97 -7.10
C ALA A 408 -23.16 -14.77 -7.72
N THR A 409 -24.19 -15.01 -6.91
CA THR A 409 -25.60 -14.86 -7.28
C THR A 409 -26.31 -13.97 -6.28
N LEU A 410 -27.01 -12.94 -6.77
CA LEU A 410 -27.78 -12.02 -5.92
C LEU A 410 -28.87 -12.77 -5.15
N THR A 411 -28.97 -12.45 -3.86
CA THR A 411 -30.09 -12.86 -3.02
C THR A 411 -30.99 -11.66 -2.76
N HIS A 412 -32.28 -11.88 -2.96
CA HIS A 412 -33.28 -10.87 -2.66
C HIS A 412 -34.54 -11.55 -2.15
N GLU A 413 -34.71 -11.64 -0.82
CA GLU A 413 -35.86 -12.28 -0.19
C GLU A 413 -37.21 -11.85 -0.81
N GLY A 414 -37.71 -12.68 -1.75
CA GLY A 414 -39.02 -12.52 -2.40
C GLY A 414 -39.20 -11.28 -3.28
N GLY A 415 -38.14 -10.62 -3.75
CA GLY A 415 -38.23 -9.43 -4.58
C GLY A 415 -37.50 -9.54 -5.93
N PRO A 416 -37.56 -8.48 -6.75
CA PRO A 416 -36.98 -8.49 -8.08
C PRO A 416 -35.45 -8.74 -8.00
N GLY A 417 -34.94 -9.71 -8.77
CA GLY A 417 -33.49 -9.94 -8.95
C GLY A 417 -32.86 -11.10 -8.18
N ASP A 418 -33.65 -11.79 -7.38
CA ASP A 418 -33.25 -13.03 -6.72
C ASP A 418 -32.79 -14.10 -7.74
N GLY A 419 -31.63 -14.71 -7.50
CA GLY A 419 -31.09 -15.76 -8.38
C GLY A 419 -30.39 -15.27 -9.65
N VAL A 420 -30.09 -13.97 -9.75
CA VAL A 420 -29.39 -13.35 -10.89
C VAL A 420 -27.88 -13.38 -10.70
N VAL A 421 -27.14 -13.64 -11.79
CA VAL A 421 -25.67 -13.57 -11.81
C VAL A 421 -25.16 -12.18 -11.39
N ALA A 422 -24.40 -12.13 -10.29
CA ALA A 422 -23.69 -10.95 -9.81
C ALA A 422 -22.23 -10.95 -10.26
N MET A 423 -21.58 -12.12 -10.23
CA MET A 423 -20.18 -12.29 -10.64
C MET A 423 -20.02 -13.58 -11.43
N ALA A 424 -19.22 -13.51 -12.50
CA ALA A 424 -18.85 -14.66 -13.29
C ALA A 424 -17.52 -14.42 -14.02
N TYR A 425 -16.91 -15.51 -14.47
CA TYR A 425 -15.59 -15.52 -15.08
C TYR A 425 -15.55 -16.43 -16.32
N TRP A 426 -14.75 -16.05 -17.32
CA TRP A 426 -14.48 -16.81 -18.53
C TRP A 426 -12.97 -16.98 -18.73
N ASP A 427 -12.54 -18.21 -18.96
CA ASP A 427 -11.16 -18.54 -19.33
C ASP A 427 -10.82 -18.11 -20.77
N ALA A 428 -9.53 -17.84 -20.99
CA ALA A 428 -8.97 -17.68 -22.32
C ALA A 428 -9.00 -19.01 -23.10
N GLY A 429 -9.06 -18.93 -24.42
CA GLY A 429 -8.98 -20.09 -25.33
C GLY A 429 -10.25 -20.94 -25.41
N VAL A 430 -11.32 -20.56 -24.71
CA VAL A 430 -12.62 -21.24 -24.74
C VAL A 430 -13.67 -20.37 -25.44
N GLU A 431 -14.54 -21.01 -26.21
CA GLU A 431 -15.71 -20.33 -26.79
C GLU A 431 -16.62 -19.84 -25.65
N THR A 432 -17.09 -18.60 -25.66
CA THR A 432 -17.86 -18.02 -24.53
C THR A 432 -19.14 -18.80 -24.20
N TYR A 433 -19.83 -19.32 -25.22
CA TYR A 433 -20.93 -20.26 -25.11
C TYR A 433 -21.09 -21.04 -26.42
N PRO A 434 -21.70 -22.24 -26.42
CA PRO A 434 -21.88 -23.03 -27.62
C PRO A 434 -22.56 -22.26 -28.76
N GLY A 435 -21.83 -22.03 -29.86
CA GLY A 435 -22.33 -21.32 -31.04
C GLY A 435 -22.23 -19.79 -30.97
N SER A 436 -21.44 -19.25 -30.04
CA SER A 436 -21.10 -17.82 -30.05
C SER A 436 -20.16 -17.47 -31.20
N GLU A 437 -19.34 -18.43 -31.65
CA GLU A 437 -18.21 -18.25 -32.57
C GLU A 437 -17.15 -17.27 -32.02
N THR A 438 -17.18 -17.00 -30.71
CA THR A 438 -16.30 -16.05 -30.02
C THR A 438 -15.42 -16.81 -29.03
N THR A 439 -14.13 -16.89 -29.31
CA THR A 439 -13.09 -17.43 -28.42
C THR A 439 -12.25 -16.29 -27.90
N LEU A 440 -12.13 -16.15 -26.58
CA LEU A 440 -11.41 -15.05 -25.94
C LEU A 440 -9.91 -15.33 -25.91
N ALA A 441 -9.08 -14.36 -26.27
CA ALA A 441 -7.62 -14.46 -26.17
C ALA A 441 -7.12 -14.25 -24.73
N GLY A 442 -7.86 -13.47 -23.94
CA GLY A 442 -7.61 -13.21 -22.53
C GLY A 442 -8.77 -13.59 -21.62
N LYS A 443 -8.51 -13.61 -20.31
CA LYS A 443 -9.52 -13.83 -19.27
C LYS A 443 -10.58 -12.72 -19.29
N ARG A 444 -11.82 -13.02 -18.94
CA ARG A 444 -12.90 -12.02 -18.75
C ARG A 444 -13.62 -12.28 -17.44
N ALA A 445 -13.99 -11.22 -16.73
CA ALA A 445 -14.83 -11.31 -15.55
C ALA A 445 -15.92 -10.25 -15.60
N THR A 446 -17.03 -10.52 -14.92
CA THR A 446 -18.03 -9.51 -14.59
C THR A 446 -18.12 -9.37 -13.08
N PHE A 447 -18.18 -8.11 -12.64
CA PHE A 447 -18.46 -7.73 -11.25
C PHE A 447 -19.61 -6.72 -11.31
N SER A 448 -20.84 -7.20 -11.19
CA SER A 448 -22.03 -6.40 -11.48
C SER A 448 -22.19 -5.24 -10.49
N MET A 449 -22.17 -4.00 -10.97
CA MET A 449 -22.54 -2.80 -10.22
C MET A 449 -23.89 -2.19 -10.65
N GLY A 450 -24.62 -2.88 -11.54
CA GLY A 450 -25.85 -2.36 -12.14
C GLY A 450 -25.62 -1.33 -13.26
N SER A 451 -26.66 -0.56 -13.65
CA SER A 451 -26.64 0.34 -14.82
C SER A 451 -27.36 1.69 -14.62
N ASP A 452 -27.23 2.60 -15.58
CA ASP A 452 -27.65 4.02 -15.53
C ASP A 452 -28.70 4.45 -16.60
N ASP A 453 -29.59 3.56 -17.04
CA ASP A 453 -30.53 3.88 -18.14
C ASP A 453 -31.84 4.57 -17.66
N SER A 454 -31.76 5.50 -16.68
CA SER A 454 -32.93 6.08 -16.01
C SER A 454 -32.97 7.62 -16.02
N SER A 455 -34.10 8.18 -16.47
CA SER A 455 -34.35 9.63 -16.53
C SER A 455 -34.66 10.32 -15.17
N SER A 456 -34.52 9.63 -14.04
CA SER A 456 -34.89 10.15 -12.71
C SER A 456 -33.65 10.67 -11.95
N PRO A 457 -33.56 11.99 -11.66
CA PRO A 457 -32.44 12.54 -10.92
C PRO A 457 -32.75 12.48 -9.43
N LYS A 458 -31.98 11.70 -8.66
CA LYS A 458 -31.52 12.00 -7.29
C LYS A 458 -30.84 10.78 -6.67
N VAL A 459 -29.53 10.91 -6.52
CA VAL A 459 -28.58 9.96 -5.93
C VAL A 459 -28.30 8.77 -6.84
N ARG A 460 -27.13 8.81 -7.47
CA ARG A 460 -26.64 7.80 -8.37
C ARG A 460 -25.57 7.02 -7.59
N ASN A 461 -25.75 5.70 -7.38
CA ASN A 461 -24.81 4.88 -6.59
C ASN A 461 -23.59 4.52 -7.43
N TYR A 462 -22.58 5.37 -7.50
CA TYR A 462 -21.41 5.03 -8.31
C TYR A 462 -20.30 4.31 -7.57
N TYR A 463 -20.41 4.26 -6.23
CA TYR A 463 -19.67 3.36 -5.39
C TYR A 463 -20.60 2.76 -4.34
N ALA A 464 -20.94 1.49 -4.55
CA ALA A 464 -21.93 0.77 -3.75
C ALA A 464 -21.29 -0.34 -2.93
N PHE A 465 -19.96 -0.51 -2.95
CA PHE A 465 -19.35 -1.68 -2.34
C PHE A 465 -19.54 -1.66 -0.82
N THR A 466 -19.94 -2.80 -0.29
CA THR A 466 -19.71 -3.19 1.10
C THR A 466 -18.23 -3.53 1.32
N PRO A 467 -17.71 -3.49 2.56
CA PRO A 467 -16.33 -3.90 2.84
C PRO A 467 -15.99 -5.29 2.28
N GLU A 468 -16.90 -6.25 2.40
CA GLU A 468 -16.74 -7.61 1.91
C GLU A 468 -16.60 -7.65 0.38
N SER A 469 -17.44 -6.89 -0.33
CA SER A 469 -17.36 -6.77 -1.80
C SER A 469 -16.12 -6.02 -2.28
N THR A 470 -15.59 -5.10 -1.48
CA THR A 470 -14.32 -4.41 -1.78
C THR A 470 -13.18 -5.43 -1.77
N VAL A 471 -13.08 -6.26 -0.73
CA VAL A 471 -12.10 -7.35 -0.66
C VAL A 471 -12.31 -8.36 -1.81
N ALA A 472 -13.55 -8.75 -2.09
CA ALA A 472 -13.85 -9.64 -3.23
C ALA A 472 -13.41 -9.05 -4.58
N PHE A 473 -13.57 -7.74 -4.76
CA PHE A 473 -13.15 -7.04 -5.97
C PHE A 473 -11.63 -7.03 -6.14
N HIS A 474 -10.87 -6.77 -5.06
CA HIS A 474 -9.41 -6.82 -5.11
C HIS A 474 -8.87 -8.24 -5.27
N ASN A 475 -9.49 -9.22 -4.62
CA ASN A 475 -9.17 -10.62 -4.84
C ASN A 475 -9.45 -11.05 -6.29
N LEU A 476 -10.51 -10.53 -6.92
CA LEU A 476 -10.74 -10.74 -8.35
C LEU A 476 -9.64 -10.13 -9.22
N ILE A 477 -9.14 -8.94 -8.86
CA ILE A 477 -7.98 -8.32 -9.53
C ILE A 477 -6.74 -9.20 -9.39
N LYS A 478 -6.36 -9.58 -8.16
CA LYS A 478 -5.23 -10.48 -7.88
C LYS A 478 -5.35 -11.76 -8.73
N PHE A 479 -6.50 -12.42 -8.69
CA PHE A 479 -6.77 -13.65 -9.45
C PHE A 479 -6.60 -13.47 -10.98
N LEU A 480 -7.04 -12.34 -11.53
CA LEU A 480 -6.90 -12.06 -12.96
C LEU A 480 -5.46 -11.73 -13.36
N LEU A 481 -4.70 -11.10 -12.46
CA LEU A 481 -3.27 -10.83 -12.60
C LEU A 481 -2.39 -12.07 -12.37
N GLY A 482 -2.98 -13.21 -11.98
CA GLY A 482 -2.27 -14.45 -11.71
C GLY A 482 -1.65 -14.52 -10.31
N VAL A 483 -2.10 -13.64 -9.40
CA VAL A 483 -1.71 -13.59 -7.99
C VAL A 483 -2.76 -14.31 -7.17
N GLU A 484 -2.32 -15.15 -6.24
CA GLU A 484 -3.24 -15.92 -5.38
C GLU A 484 -3.96 -14.98 -4.40
N PRO A 485 -5.30 -15.03 -4.32
CA PRO A 485 -6.04 -14.29 -3.32
C PRO A 485 -5.74 -14.76 -1.89
N ASP A 486 -5.31 -13.84 -1.04
CA ASP A 486 -4.91 -14.05 0.35
C ASP A 486 -6.01 -13.66 1.36
N GLY A 487 -7.08 -13.01 0.88
CA GLY A 487 -8.16 -12.50 1.73
C GLY A 487 -7.80 -11.27 2.56
N ILE A 488 -6.61 -10.71 2.35
CA ILE A 488 -6.16 -9.49 3.01
C ILE A 488 -6.51 -8.31 2.11
N GLU A 489 -7.26 -7.37 2.68
CA GLU A 489 -7.53 -6.09 2.05
C GLU A 489 -6.20 -5.38 1.77
N ILE A 490 -5.97 -4.95 0.53
CA ILE A 490 -4.72 -4.28 0.15
C ILE A 490 -4.62 -2.98 0.96
N PRO A 491 -3.60 -2.76 1.80
CA PRO A 491 -3.56 -1.58 2.65
C PRO A 491 -3.59 -0.29 1.83
N ILE A 492 -4.35 0.69 2.27
CA ILE A 492 -4.31 2.05 1.71
C ILE A 492 -2.92 2.62 2.01
N SER A 493 -2.22 3.12 0.99
CA SER A 493 -0.90 3.73 1.18
C SER A 493 -1.01 4.95 2.11
N GLY A 494 -0.23 4.95 3.20
CA GLY A 494 -0.19 6.03 4.19
C GLY A 494 0.55 7.28 3.70
N PRO A 495 0.78 8.28 4.57
CA PRO A 495 1.64 9.41 4.22
C PRO A 495 3.09 8.96 4.00
N VAL A 496 3.84 9.71 3.20
CA VAL A 496 5.29 9.53 2.98
C VAL A 496 6.15 10.35 3.95
N ALA A 497 5.54 11.30 4.66
CA ALA A 497 6.12 11.99 5.81
C ALA A 497 5.01 12.47 6.75
N GLN A 498 5.19 12.33 8.06
CA GLN A 498 4.20 12.78 9.06
C GLN A 498 4.88 13.40 10.28
N TYR A 499 4.45 14.60 10.66
CA TYR A 499 4.93 15.33 11.82
C TYR A 499 3.76 15.59 12.78
N SER A 500 3.56 14.67 13.72
CA SER A 500 2.49 14.74 14.74
C SER A 500 2.85 15.58 15.95
N PHE A 501 4.12 15.99 16.09
CA PHE A 501 4.61 16.76 17.25
C PHE A 501 4.42 16.08 18.61
N GLU A 502 4.35 14.75 18.64
CA GLU A 502 4.31 13.96 19.89
C GLU A 502 5.67 13.78 20.58
N GLY A 503 6.74 14.21 19.92
CA GLY A 503 8.09 14.18 20.46
C GLY A 503 8.31 15.15 21.63
N ALA A 504 9.55 15.20 22.12
CA ALA A 504 9.96 16.08 23.22
C ALA A 504 11.16 16.95 22.81
N GLU A 505 11.42 17.99 23.60
CA GLU A 505 12.56 18.89 23.41
C GLU A 505 12.47 19.61 22.05
N GLU A 506 13.63 19.95 21.49
CA GLU A 506 13.79 20.68 20.22
C GLU A 506 13.60 19.79 18.98
N THR A 507 13.07 18.58 19.13
CA THR A 507 12.93 17.60 18.04
C THR A 507 11.49 17.50 17.54
N VAL A 508 11.37 17.24 16.24
CA VAL A 508 10.14 16.91 15.54
C VAL A 508 10.43 15.63 14.77
N GLU A 509 9.78 14.54 15.14
CA GLU A 509 10.00 13.24 14.50
C GLU A 509 9.10 13.07 13.28
N ASP A 510 9.64 12.44 12.24
CA ASP A 510 8.86 11.92 11.12
C ASP A 510 8.31 10.53 11.49
N GLY A 511 7.01 10.43 11.74
CA GLY A 511 6.31 9.22 12.19
C GLY A 511 6.23 8.10 11.16
N VAL A 512 6.57 8.36 9.89
CA VAL A 512 6.60 7.37 8.79
C VAL A 512 7.99 6.73 8.65
N GLY A 513 8.98 7.23 9.40
CA GLY A 513 10.39 6.85 9.28
C GLY A 513 11.12 7.76 8.28
N GLY A 514 12.24 8.35 8.71
CA GLY A 514 12.94 9.36 7.91
C GLY A 514 13.83 10.30 8.72
N ALA A 515 14.14 11.44 8.11
CA ALA A 515 14.99 12.48 8.70
C ALA A 515 14.29 13.22 9.85
N PHE A 516 15.05 13.61 10.86
CA PHE A 516 14.54 14.32 12.04
C PHE A 516 14.39 15.81 11.74
N GLY A 517 13.29 16.41 12.18
CA GLY A 517 13.12 17.85 12.25
C GLY A 517 13.77 18.43 13.51
N THR A 518 14.45 19.56 13.36
CA THR A 518 14.97 20.35 14.47
C THR A 518 14.24 21.69 14.54
N ILE A 519 13.78 22.06 15.73
CA ILE A 519 13.16 23.36 15.99
C ILE A 519 14.26 24.41 16.07
N LEU A 520 14.50 25.15 14.98
CA LEU A 520 15.54 26.17 14.93
C LEU A 520 15.03 27.53 15.43
N SER A 521 15.86 28.17 16.25
CA SER A 521 15.62 29.49 16.85
C SER A 521 14.32 29.63 17.66
N GLY A 522 13.98 28.59 18.43
CA GLY A 522 12.69 28.42 19.09
C GLY A 522 12.42 29.23 20.36
N ASN A 523 13.18 30.28 20.70
CA ASN A 523 12.99 30.99 21.98
C ASN A 523 11.57 31.58 22.12
N GLY A 524 10.74 30.90 22.92
CA GLY A 524 9.33 31.22 23.15
C GLY A 524 8.33 30.43 22.29
N ILE A 525 8.77 29.49 21.45
CA ILE A 525 7.91 28.44 20.90
C ILE A 525 7.50 27.51 22.05
N THR A 526 6.24 27.12 22.09
CA THR A 526 5.70 26.19 23.09
C THR A 526 5.17 24.93 22.43
N ARG A 527 5.39 23.79 23.09
CA ARG A 527 4.62 22.56 22.83
C ARG A 527 3.42 22.56 23.75
N GLU A 528 2.23 22.31 23.20
CA GLU A 528 0.96 22.42 23.93
C GLU A 528 0.16 21.12 23.80
N ASP A 529 -0.50 20.67 24.88
CA ASP A 529 -1.29 19.42 24.93
C ASP A 529 -2.72 19.60 24.35
N CYS A 530 -2.79 20.24 23.19
CA CYS A 530 -4.02 20.46 22.45
C CYS A 530 -3.77 20.32 20.95
N GLY A 531 -4.84 20.24 20.16
CA GLY A 531 -4.77 19.64 18.83
C GLY A 531 -5.18 18.16 18.90
N VAL A 532 -4.65 17.35 18.01
CA VAL A 532 -4.75 15.89 18.02
C VAL A 532 -3.55 15.36 18.80
N GLY A 533 -3.59 15.52 20.13
CA GLY A 533 -2.43 15.24 20.99
C GLY A 533 -1.67 16.52 21.32
N ASN A 534 -0.41 16.59 20.91
CA ASN A 534 0.49 17.72 21.13
C ASN A 534 0.65 18.57 19.87
N SER A 535 0.68 19.90 20.03
CA SER A 535 0.92 20.84 18.94
C SER A 535 2.11 21.75 19.21
N ILE A 536 2.61 22.41 18.15
CA ILE A 536 3.66 23.44 18.26
C ILE A 536 3.06 24.83 18.02
N ASN A 537 3.19 25.70 19.03
CA ASN A 537 2.72 27.08 19.00
C ASN A 537 3.89 28.08 18.88
N PHE A 538 3.85 28.89 17.83
CA PHE A 538 4.87 29.88 17.48
C PHE A 538 4.58 31.27 18.03
N ALA A 539 3.37 31.52 18.55
CA ALA A 539 2.91 32.85 18.96
C ALA A 539 3.74 33.45 20.11
N GLY A 540 4.29 32.61 20.99
CA GLY A 540 5.12 33.05 22.11
C GLY A 540 6.53 33.50 21.70
N SER A 541 6.98 33.18 20.47
CA SER A 541 8.34 33.47 20.05
C SER A 541 8.56 34.94 19.73
N THR A 542 9.58 35.54 20.35
CA THR A 542 10.00 36.92 20.09
C THR A 542 10.98 37.03 18.92
N LYS A 543 11.44 35.90 18.38
CA LYS A 543 12.38 35.82 17.28
C LYS A 543 11.63 35.81 15.93
N PRO A 544 11.94 36.71 14.99
CA PRO A 544 11.36 36.65 13.64
C PRO A 544 11.76 35.37 12.91
N GLU A 545 12.96 34.86 13.18
CA GLU A 545 13.54 33.66 12.56
C GLU A 545 13.01 32.32 13.11
N ALA A 546 12.08 32.31 14.06
CA ALA A 546 11.62 31.06 14.68
C ALA A 546 10.81 30.19 13.71
N VAL A 547 11.20 28.92 13.59
CA VAL A 547 10.76 28.02 12.52
C VAL A 547 11.19 26.58 12.82
N ILE A 548 10.55 25.59 12.22
CA ILE A 548 11.02 24.19 12.27
C ILE A 548 11.71 23.88 10.94
N TRP A 549 12.93 23.36 11.01
CA TRP A 549 13.67 22.86 9.85
C TRP A 549 13.67 21.34 9.90
N VAL A 550 13.15 20.74 8.84
CA VAL A 550 13.31 19.31 8.61
C VAL A 550 14.30 19.14 7.49
N ASP A 551 15.32 18.32 7.73
CA ASP A 551 16.31 17.96 6.74
C ASP A 551 15.63 17.39 5.49
N ASP A 552 16.27 17.54 4.34
CA ASP A 552 15.74 17.05 3.08
C ASP A 552 15.48 15.54 3.14
N LYS A 553 14.36 15.12 2.56
CA LYS A 553 13.98 13.71 2.42
C LYS A 553 13.54 13.48 0.98
N ALA A 554 14.12 12.47 0.34
CA ALA A 554 13.81 12.14 -1.06
C ALA A 554 12.31 11.91 -1.30
N ALA A 555 11.61 11.32 -0.33
CA ALA A 555 10.18 11.01 -0.42
C ALA A 555 9.26 12.24 -0.49
N ILE A 556 9.75 13.45 -0.24
CA ILE A 556 8.98 14.71 -0.35
C ILE A 556 9.54 15.63 -1.45
N ASN A 557 10.43 15.10 -2.30
CA ASN A 557 10.99 15.78 -3.47
C ASN A 557 10.20 15.41 -4.73
N PHE A 558 8.94 15.85 -4.77
CA PHE A 558 8.03 15.53 -5.87
C PHE A 558 8.57 16.03 -7.21
N GLY A 559 8.59 15.15 -8.21
CA GLY A 559 9.16 15.38 -9.53
C GLY A 559 8.19 15.95 -10.56
N GLU A 560 8.66 15.98 -11.81
CA GLU A 560 7.84 16.23 -13.00
C GLU A 560 6.73 15.18 -13.11
N GLY A 561 5.47 15.59 -13.28
CA GLY A 561 4.32 14.69 -13.42
C GLY A 561 3.82 14.03 -12.14
N GLU A 562 4.46 14.26 -10.98
CA GLU A 562 4.03 13.66 -9.72
C GLU A 562 2.89 14.43 -9.06
N SER A 563 1.86 13.67 -8.66
CA SER A 563 0.75 14.16 -7.82
C SER A 563 1.12 14.03 -6.35
N PHE A 564 0.62 14.93 -5.51
CA PHE A 564 0.85 14.86 -4.08
C PHE A 564 -0.22 15.60 -3.29
N SER A 565 -0.33 15.29 -2.01
CA SER A 565 -1.20 15.99 -1.07
C SER A 565 -0.47 16.40 0.19
N ILE A 566 -0.87 17.52 0.77
CA ILE A 566 -0.38 18.00 2.07
C ILE A 566 -1.60 18.24 2.94
N ALA A 567 -1.67 17.57 4.09
CA ALA A 567 -2.68 17.78 5.11
C ALA A 567 -2.04 18.37 6.37
N LEU A 568 -2.72 19.30 7.04
CA LEU A 568 -2.28 19.85 8.32
C LEU A 568 -3.45 20.46 9.11
N TRP A 569 -3.30 20.52 10.43
CA TRP A 569 -4.14 21.35 11.30
C TRP A 569 -3.43 22.68 11.59
N ALA A 570 -4.17 23.78 11.50
CA ALA A 570 -3.66 25.11 11.81
C ALA A 570 -4.62 25.92 12.70
N LYS A 571 -4.05 26.55 13.71
CA LYS A 571 -4.72 27.50 14.61
C LYS A 571 -4.07 28.87 14.46
N VAL A 572 -4.54 29.65 13.48
CA VAL A 572 -4.00 30.97 13.11
C VAL A 572 -5.10 32.00 12.93
N ASP A 573 -4.75 33.28 12.87
CA ASP A 573 -5.67 34.38 12.51
C ASP A 573 -5.23 35.01 11.17
N PRO A 574 -5.84 34.62 10.04
CA PRO A 574 -5.48 35.15 8.72
C PRO A 574 -6.08 36.54 8.44
N PHE A 575 -6.95 37.07 9.31
CA PHE A 575 -7.68 38.33 9.08
C PHE A 575 -7.02 39.53 9.75
N SER A 576 -6.43 39.34 10.94
CA SER A 576 -5.72 40.41 11.64
C SER A 576 -4.27 40.59 11.17
N ASN A 577 -3.71 39.61 10.45
CA ASN A 577 -2.38 39.67 9.87
C ASN A 577 -2.40 40.31 8.47
N THR A 578 -1.62 41.39 8.29
CA THR A 578 -1.53 42.15 7.03
C THR A 578 -0.41 41.67 6.10
N GLY A 579 0.05 40.44 6.30
CA GLY A 579 1.21 39.85 5.63
C GLY A 579 0.98 38.37 5.38
N GLU A 580 1.85 37.78 4.58
CA GLU A 580 1.79 36.35 4.31
C GLU A 580 2.33 35.57 5.51
N MET A 581 1.61 34.52 5.90
CA MET A 581 2.03 33.54 6.89
C MET A 581 2.24 32.21 6.18
N THR A 582 3.48 31.72 6.19
CA THR A 582 3.84 30.42 5.58
C THR A 582 3.61 29.33 6.62
N LEU A 583 2.63 28.45 6.38
CA LEU A 583 2.36 27.32 7.27
C LEU A 583 3.40 26.21 7.03
N LEU A 584 3.69 25.93 5.76
CA LEU A 584 4.68 24.96 5.31
C LEU A 584 5.26 25.40 3.97
N LEU A 585 6.57 25.21 3.78
CA LEU A 585 7.29 25.44 2.53
C LEU A 585 8.33 24.33 2.33
N LYS A 586 8.36 23.72 1.14
CA LYS A 586 9.51 22.95 0.66
C LYS A 586 10.13 23.67 -0.51
N GLY A 587 11.46 23.79 -0.50
CA GLY A 587 12.20 24.44 -1.58
C GLY A 587 12.48 25.91 -1.35
N ASP A 588 12.77 26.62 -2.45
CA ASP A 588 13.20 28.00 -2.39
C ASP A 588 12.81 28.81 -3.64
N ASN A 589 12.37 30.05 -3.44
CA ASN A 589 12.24 31.03 -4.51
C ASN A 589 13.56 31.76 -4.76
N LYS A 590 14.29 31.34 -5.81
CA LYS A 590 15.61 31.92 -6.12
C LYS A 590 15.64 33.40 -6.47
N ASN A 591 14.49 34.01 -6.73
CA ASN A 591 14.37 35.41 -7.14
C ASN A 591 14.03 36.36 -5.98
N ASP A 592 13.82 35.85 -4.76
CA ASP A 592 13.34 36.67 -3.64
C ASP A 592 14.44 37.46 -2.89
N GLY A 593 15.72 37.22 -3.24
CA GLY A 593 16.88 37.87 -2.63
C GLY A 593 17.29 37.32 -1.25
N THR A 594 16.59 36.29 -0.75
CA THR A 594 16.87 35.56 0.48
C THR A 594 17.16 34.07 0.27
N HIS A 595 17.34 33.67 -0.99
CA HIS A 595 17.70 32.33 -1.48
C HIS A 595 18.61 31.48 -0.58
N LEU A 596 18.18 30.24 -0.33
CA LEU A 596 19.00 29.21 0.32
C LEU A 596 20.20 28.78 -0.52
N PRO A 597 21.31 28.35 0.10
CA PRO A 597 22.38 27.65 -0.61
C PRO A 597 21.80 26.44 -1.36
N ASN A 598 22.18 26.27 -2.63
CA ASN A 598 21.65 25.23 -3.54
C ASN A 598 20.18 25.37 -3.95
N GLY A 599 19.50 26.48 -3.62
CA GLY A 599 18.16 26.69 -4.14
C GLY A 599 18.18 26.68 -5.67
N ASN A 600 17.17 26.06 -6.26
CA ASN A 600 17.04 25.90 -7.71
C ASN A 600 15.88 26.71 -8.29
N GLY A 601 15.01 27.27 -7.45
CA GLY A 601 13.82 28.01 -7.84
C GLY A 601 12.54 27.18 -7.76
N HIS A 602 12.66 25.88 -7.51
CA HIS A 602 11.53 24.98 -7.32
C HIS A 602 11.01 25.07 -5.89
N TRP A 603 9.69 25.07 -5.71
CA TRP A 603 9.09 25.05 -4.36
C TRP A 603 7.59 24.76 -4.38
N TYR A 604 7.08 24.29 -3.25
CA TYR A 604 5.64 24.21 -2.97
C TYR A 604 5.32 24.69 -1.54
N THR A 605 4.14 25.26 -1.32
CA THR A 605 3.77 25.86 -0.03
C THR A 605 2.26 25.81 0.25
N ILE A 606 1.91 25.73 1.53
CA ILE A 606 0.62 26.17 2.05
C ILE A 606 0.84 27.45 2.88
N ALA A 607 0.06 28.48 2.58
CA ALA A 607 0.17 29.78 3.23
C ALA A 607 -1.19 30.45 3.41
N THR A 608 -1.24 31.47 4.26
CA THR A 608 -2.35 32.43 4.29
C THR A 608 -1.85 33.84 4.00
N LYS A 609 -2.68 34.69 3.40
CA LYS A 609 -2.35 36.10 3.18
C LYS A 609 -3.60 36.94 2.99
N ASP A 610 -3.73 38.02 3.76
CA ASP A 610 -4.77 39.03 3.58
C ASP A 610 -6.20 38.42 3.48
N GLY A 611 -6.51 37.40 4.30
CA GLY A 611 -7.80 36.69 4.26
C GLY A 611 -7.96 35.65 3.15
N GLU A 612 -6.87 35.24 2.48
CA GLU A 612 -6.86 34.11 1.55
C GLU A 612 -6.08 32.92 2.13
N LEU A 613 -6.62 31.71 1.94
CA LEU A 613 -5.88 30.46 2.04
C LEU A 613 -5.23 30.15 0.68
N ARG A 614 -3.97 29.75 0.67
CA ARG A 614 -3.17 29.58 -0.55
C ARG A 614 -2.45 28.25 -0.58
N PHE A 615 -2.48 27.64 -1.76
CA PHE A 615 -1.61 26.54 -2.15
C PHE A 615 -0.90 26.92 -3.45
N ALA A 616 0.42 26.84 -3.48
CA ALA A 616 1.22 27.27 -4.62
C ALA A 616 2.40 26.34 -4.86
N ILE A 617 2.73 26.19 -6.14
CA ILE A 617 3.84 25.38 -6.67
C ILE A 617 4.56 26.20 -7.74
N ASP A 618 5.87 26.02 -7.86
CA ASP A 618 6.74 26.72 -8.80
C ASP A 618 7.78 25.73 -9.34
N ASP A 619 7.86 25.59 -10.66
CA ASP A 619 8.83 24.75 -11.37
C ASP A 619 10.04 25.58 -11.85
N ASP A 620 10.25 26.78 -11.27
CA ASP A 620 11.26 27.76 -11.67
C ASP A 620 11.03 28.45 -13.04
N ALA A 621 10.05 27.99 -13.82
CA ALA A 621 9.64 28.61 -15.08
C ALA A 621 8.27 29.28 -14.95
N VAL A 622 7.32 28.58 -14.36
CA VAL A 622 5.93 28.96 -14.12
C VAL A 622 5.61 28.70 -12.66
N LYS A 623 4.83 29.62 -12.09
CA LYS A 623 4.28 29.49 -10.75
C LYS A 623 2.77 29.42 -10.86
N THR A 624 2.19 28.31 -10.39
CA THR A 624 0.75 28.19 -10.16
C THR A 624 0.42 28.48 -8.71
N GLN A 625 -0.63 29.26 -8.48
CA GLN A 625 -1.12 29.55 -7.14
C GLN A 625 -2.65 29.57 -7.11
N LEU A 626 -3.20 28.66 -6.32
CA LEU A 626 -4.59 28.69 -5.90
C LEU A 626 -4.71 29.58 -4.66
N GLY A 627 -5.50 30.65 -4.75
CA GLY A 627 -5.87 31.50 -3.63
C GLY A 627 -7.39 31.50 -3.44
N VAL A 628 -7.85 31.11 -2.25
CA VAL A 628 -9.27 31.05 -1.90
C VAL A 628 -9.54 32.06 -0.80
N ALA A 629 -10.47 32.98 -1.05
CA ALA A 629 -10.94 33.90 -0.02
C ALA A 629 -11.68 33.12 1.07
N ILE A 630 -11.28 33.33 2.32
CA ILE A 630 -11.88 32.71 3.51
C ILE A 630 -12.49 33.78 4.41
N ASP A 631 -13.43 33.39 5.28
CA ASP A 631 -14.03 34.27 6.27
C ASP A 631 -14.21 33.55 7.61
N GLU A 632 -14.61 34.28 8.66
CA GLU A 632 -14.78 33.75 10.03
C GLU A 632 -15.78 32.58 10.15
N THR A 633 -16.60 32.33 9.12
CA THR A 633 -17.54 31.21 9.09
C THR A 633 -16.88 29.94 8.62
N SER A 634 -16.07 30.01 7.55
CA SER A 634 -15.38 28.85 6.98
C SER A 634 -14.04 28.58 7.66
N PHE A 635 -13.38 29.64 8.14
CA PHE A 635 -12.11 29.62 8.86
C PHE A 635 -12.25 30.44 10.16
N PRO A 636 -12.78 29.88 11.25
CA PRO A 636 -12.86 30.60 12.52
C PRO A 636 -11.45 30.95 13.01
N ALA A 637 -11.15 32.24 13.18
CA ALA A 637 -9.82 32.70 13.53
C ALA A 637 -9.41 32.26 14.94
N GLY A 638 -8.18 31.77 15.06
CA GLY A 638 -7.65 31.30 16.34
C GLY A 638 -8.29 30.01 16.85
N GLU A 639 -9.03 29.29 16.00
CA GLU A 639 -9.52 27.93 16.22
C GLU A 639 -8.75 26.96 15.31
N TRP A 640 -8.77 25.66 15.63
CA TRP A 640 -8.19 24.64 14.77
C TRP A 640 -8.99 24.47 13.48
N ASN A 641 -8.31 24.58 12.35
CA ASN A 641 -8.84 24.37 11.01
C ASN A 641 -8.00 23.32 10.28
N HIS A 642 -8.65 22.33 9.69
CA HIS A 642 -7.98 21.30 8.88
C HIS A 642 -7.82 21.79 7.46
N ILE A 643 -6.61 21.77 6.93
CA ILE A 643 -6.27 22.31 5.61
C ILE A 643 -5.63 21.21 4.79
N ILE A 644 -6.08 21.04 3.56
CA ILE A 644 -5.44 20.13 2.60
C ILE A 644 -5.19 20.85 1.28
N GLY A 645 -3.95 20.80 0.80
CA GLY A 645 -3.57 21.18 -0.56
C GLY A 645 -3.27 19.93 -1.38
N ILE A 646 -3.79 19.84 -2.60
CA ILE A 646 -3.59 18.68 -3.49
C ILE A 646 -3.12 19.17 -4.84
N ARG A 647 -2.03 18.62 -5.35
CA ARG A 647 -1.64 18.67 -6.76
C ARG A 647 -2.07 17.37 -7.40
N ASP A 648 -2.98 17.46 -8.36
CA ASP A 648 -3.44 16.33 -9.16
C ASP A 648 -2.94 16.54 -10.60
N GLN A 649 -1.92 15.80 -10.97
CA GLN A 649 -1.33 15.85 -12.31
C GLN A 649 -2.19 15.11 -13.34
N ALA A 650 -3.06 14.18 -12.92
CA ALA A 650 -4.04 13.58 -13.82
C ALA A 650 -5.14 14.57 -14.20
N GLN A 651 -5.52 15.47 -13.28
CA GLN A 651 -6.48 16.55 -13.55
C GLN A 651 -5.83 17.87 -13.98
N ASP A 652 -4.50 17.91 -14.08
CA ASP A 652 -3.71 19.12 -14.33
C ASP A 652 -4.20 20.29 -13.46
N SER A 653 -4.38 20.04 -12.15
CA SER A 653 -5.10 20.95 -11.25
C SER A 653 -4.56 20.94 -9.82
N LEU A 654 -4.66 22.12 -9.19
CA LEU A 654 -4.48 22.27 -7.75
C LEU A 654 -5.85 22.34 -7.06
N PHE A 655 -5.98 21.72 -5.89
CA PHE A 655 -7.16 21.79 -5.03
C PHE A 655 -6.81 22.27 -3.63
N LEU A 656 -7.77 22.96 -3.01
CA LEU A 656 -7.75 23.30 -1.59
C LEU A 656 -9.01 22.77 -0.91
N TYR A 657 -8.82 22.11 0.22
CA TYR A 657 -9.89 21.70 1.13
C TYR A 657 -9.68 22.35 2.50
N LEU A 658 -10.80 22.70 3.13
CA LEU A 658 -10.85 23.30 4.46
C LEU A 658 -11.93 22.59 5.27
N ASN A 659 -11.57 22.06 6.44
CA ASN A 659 -12.48 21.38 7.35
C ASN A 659 -13.30 20.25 6.69
N GLY A 660 -12.65 19.51 5.78
CA GLY A 660 -13.27 18.39 5.05
C GLY A 660 -14.01 18.78 3.77
N GLU A 661 -14.16 20.07 3.46
CA GLU A 661 -14.87 20.55 2.28
C GLU A 661 -13.93 21.16 1.24
N LYS A 662 -14.16 20.89 -0.05
CA LYS A 662 -13.42 21.53 -1.15
C LYS A 662 -13.79 23.01 -1.25
N VAL A 663 -12.80 23.89 -1.12
CA VAL A 663 -12.99 25.35 -1.13
C VAL A 663 -12.46 26.03 -2.39
N GLY A 664 -11.64 25.35 -3.19
CA GLY A 664 -11.22 25.90 -4.48
C GLY A 664 -10.45 24.92 -5.37
N SER A 665 -10.32 25.32 -6.64
CA SER A 665 -9.47 24.66 -7.63
C SER A 665 -8.95 25.65 -8.68
N ILE A 666 -7.80 25.34 -9.28
CA ILE A 666 -7.27 26.03 -10.47
C ILE A 666 -6.46 25.03 -11.30
N LEU A 667 -6.32 25.27 -12.60
CA LEU A 667 -5.40 24.50 -13.43
C LEU A 667 -3.97 24.65 -12.91
N ASP A 668 -3.25 23.55 -12.88
CA ASP A 668 -1.80 23.56 -12.81
C ASP A 668 -1.25 24.01 -14.16
N GLU A 669 -0.21 24.83 -14.15
CA GLU A 669 0.45 25.36 -15.35
C GLU A 669 1.96 25.05 -15.27
N THR A 670 2.36 24.25 -14.27
CA THR A 670 3.73 23.78 -14.09
C THR A 670 3.91 22.48 -14.87
N ASP A 671 4.68 22.56 -15.95
CA ASP A 671 5.00 21.43 -16.82
C ASP A 671 6.38 20.84 -16.49
N GLY A 672 7.19 21.52 -15.67
CA GLY A 672 8.55 21.13 -15.33
C GLY A 672 8.68 20.36 -14.02
N ASP A 673 9.92 19.96 -13.73
CA ASP A 673 10.31 19.40 -12.43
C ASP A 673 10.12 20.43 -11.31
N ILE A 674 9.46 20.02 -10.23
CA ILE A 674 9.26 20.83 -9.02
C ILE A 674 10.08 20.30 -7.83
N SER A 675 10.95 19.31 -8.07
CA SER A 675 11.72 18.65 -7.03
C SER A 675 12.80 19.56 -6.43
N THR A 676 13.06 19.38 -5.14
CA THR A 676 13.92 20.28 -4.36
C THR A 676 14.93 19.51 -3.53
N THR A 677 15.81 18.79 -4.22
CA THR A 677 16.89 18.03 -3.58
C THR A 677 17.81 18.92 -2.74
N ASP A 678 18.25 18.40 -1.60
CA ASP A 678 19.14 19.05 -0.63
C ASP A 678 18.58 20.34 0.02
N LEU A 679 17.26 20.60 -0.10
CA LEU A 679 16.60 21.74 0.55
C LEU A 679 15.66 21.26 1.66
N PRO A 680 15.59 21.99 2.79
CA PRO A 680 14.75 21.62 3.92
C PRO A 680 13.26 21.70 3.60
N LEU A 681 12.47 20.93 4.35
CA LEU A 681 11.08 21.30 4.62
C LEU A 681 11.05 22.28 5.79
N VAL A 682 10.35 23.40 5.61
CA VAL A 682 10.29 24.51 6.56
C VAL A 682 8.86 24.70 7.02
N ILE A 683 8.63 24.64 8.34
CA ILE A 683 7.29 24.66 8.94
C ILE A 683 7.15 25.85 9.88
N GLY A 684 6.03 26.57 9.77
CA GLY A 684 5.64 27.69 10.64
C GLY A 684 6.28 29.04 10.30
N ASN A 685 7.10 29.12 9.25
CA ASN A 685 7.69 30.35 8.74
C ASN A 685 8.15 30.18 7.29
N TYR A 686 8.59 31.27 6.68
CA TYR A 686 9.45 31.23 5.51
C TYR A 686 10.90 31.04 5.96
N HIS A 687 11.73 30.37 5.17
CA HIS A 687 13.11 30.02 5.55
C HIS A 687 13.96 31.24 5.96
N SER A 688 13.67 32.43 5.42
CA SER A 688 14.36 33.68 5.77
C SER A 688 13.78 34.41 6.99
N GLY A 689 12.76 33.87 7.64
CA GLY A 689 12.18 34.39 8.88
C GLY A 689 11.20 35.55 8.71
N VAL A 690 10.69 35.80 7.50
CA VAL A 690 9.89 37.01 7.20
C VAL A 690 8.37 36.76 7.07
N ARG A 691 7.91 35.51 7.17
CA ARG A 691 6.49 35.11 7.04
C ARG A 691 6.04 34.18 8.17
N LYS A 692 6.52 34.46 9.38
CA LYS A 692 6.25 33.64 10.56
C LYS A 692 4.76 33.60 10.84
N ILE A 693 4.24 32.42 11.20
CA ILE A 693 2.87 32.31 11.68
C ILE A 693 2.75 32.93 13.08
N ASN A 694 1.54 33.38 13.43
CA ASN A 694 1.17 33.73 14.79
C ASN A 694 0.07 32.78 15.25
N GLY A 695 0.46 31.62 15.76
CA GLY A 695 -0.46 30.54 16.09
C GLY A 695 0.23 29.19 16.20
N ALA A 696 -0.56 28.13 16.13
CA ALA A 696 -0.10 26.74 16.28
C ALA A 696 -0.37 25.89 15.04
N LEU A 697 0.45 24.86 14.86
CA LEU A 697 0.32 23.82 13.83
C LEU A 697 0.31 22.44 14.49
N ASP A 698 -0.35 21.50 13.82
CA ASP A 698 -0.45 20.11 14.26
C ASP A 698 -0.66 19.14 13.09
N GLU A 699 -0.33 17.86 13.28
CA GLU A 699 -0.58 16.72 12.36
C GLU A 699 -0.29 17.03 10.89
N ILE A 700 0.95 17.40 10.60
CA ILE A 700 1.37 17.70 9.23
C ILE A 700 1.70 16.38 8.53
N ALA A 701 0.98 16.05 7.46
CA ALA A 701 1.21 14.85 6.67
C ALA A 701 1.37 15.19 5.18
N LEU A 702 2.38 14.59 4.54
CA LEU A 702 2.59 14.67 3.10
C LEU A 702 2.36 13.28 2.51
N TYR A 703 1.68 13.25 1.37
CA TYR A 703 1.33 12.05 0.61
C TYR A 703 1.87 12.24 -0.80
N ASP A 704 2.48 11.20 -1.37
CA ASP A 704 2.93 11.12 -2.77
C ASP A 704 1.78 10.78 -3.73
N ARG A 705 0.55 11.11 -3.33
CA ARG A 705 -0.69 10.83 -4.05
C ARG A 705 -1.76 11.88 -3.76
N VAL A 706 -2.82 11.84 -4.56
CA VAL A 706 -4.07 12.56 -4.30
C VAL A 706 -4.81 11.90 -3.12
N LEU A 707 -5.24 12.72 -2.15
CA LEU A 707 -6.16 12.31 -1.10
C LEU A 707 -7.60 12.39 -1.59
N GLU A 708 -8.41 11.38 -1.25
CA GLU A 708 -9.81 11.31 -1.65
C GLU A 708 -10.77 11.96 -0.66
N VAL A 709 -11.98 12.27 -1.14
CA VAL A 709 -13.00 12.99 -0.35
C VAL A 709 -13.28 12.34 1.01
N ASP A 710 -13.33 11.00 1.08
CA ASP A 710 -13.58 10.29 2.34
C ASP A 710 -12.36 10.33 3.27
N GLU A 711 -11.14 10.28 2.74
CA GLU A 711 -9.91 10.46 3.52
C GLU A 711 -9.81 11.88 4.05
N ILE A 712 -10.13 12.87 3.21
CA ILE A 712 -10.18 14.29 3.56
C ILE A 712 -11.20 14.50 4.69
N ALA A 713 -12.36 13.87 4.60
CA ALA A 713 -13.38 13.91 5.64
C ALA A 713 -12.92 13.22 6.93
N ALA A 714 -12.27 12.06 6.84
CA ALA A 714 -11.76 11.30 7.98
C ALA A 714 -10.64 12.08 8.72
N LEU A 715 -9.67 12.63 7.98
CA LEU A 715 -8.60 13.45 8.54
C LEU A 715 -9.17 14.72 9.21
N ALA A 716 -10.18 15.35 8.61
CA ALA A 716 -10.86 16.50 9.21
C ALA A 716 -11.71 16.14 10.45
N ALA A 717 -12.17 14.90 10.57
CA ALA A 717 -12.99 14.43 11.67
C ALA A 717 -12.21 14.08 12.95
N ALA A 718 -10.86 14.03 12.89
CA ALA A 718 -9.99 13.68 14.02
C ALA A 718 -10.18 14.57 15.27
N GLY A 719 -10.81 15.74 15.14
CA GLY A 719 -11.43 16.49 16.24
C GLY A 719 -10.43 17.03 17.27
N PRO A 720 -9.68 18.10 16.96
CA PRO A 720 -8.65 18.64 17.83
C PRO A 720 -9.20 19.32 19.09
N SER A 721 -8.49 19.16 20.21
CA SER A 721 -8.76 19.89 21.45
C SER A 721 -8.36 21.36 21.33
N ASN A 722 -9.18 22.27 21.85
CA ASN A 722 -8.86 23.69 21.95
C ASN A 722 -8.33 24.11 23.34
N ASP A 723 -8.38 23.22 24.32
CA ASP A 723 -7.93 23.50 25.70
C ASP A 723 -6.44 23.19 25.79
N CYS A 724 -5.62 24.24 25.70
CA CYS A 724 -4.16 24.13 25.56
C CYS A 724 -3.44 24.47 26.88
N ASN A 725 -2.61 23.55 27.35
CA ASN A 725 -1.61 23.79 28.38
C ASN A 725 -0.22 23.66 27.78
N VAL A 726 0.67 24.57 28.19
CA VAL A 726 2.08 24.49 27.81
C VAL A 726 2.70 23.28 28.50
N VAL A 727 3.09 22.30 27.70
CA VAL A 727 3.84 21.10 28.13
C VAL A 727 5.32 21.44 28.21
N GLU A 728 5.79 22.22 27.24
CA GLU A 728 7.20 22.60 27.10
C GLU A 728 7.33 24.01 26.53
N THR A 729 8.33 24.75 27.01
CA THR A 729 8.79 26.00 26.39
C THR A 729 10.20 25.78 25.88
N ILE A 730 10.41 26.05 24.60
CA ILE A 730 11.69 25.90 23.94
C ILE A 730 12.49 27.20 24.15
N ILE A 731 13.65 27.12 24.79
CA ILE A 731 14.33 28.30 25.37
C ILE A 731 15.61 28.69 24.60
N GLU A 732 16.26 27.79 23.88
CA GLU A 732 17.39 28.11 22.98
C GLU A 732 17.29 27.23 21.72
N ALA A 733 18.04 27.56 20.67
CA ALA A 733 18.37 26.61 19.60
C ALA A 733 19.89 26.69 19.43
N SER A 734 20.55 25.57 19.16
CA SER A 734 21.99 25.56 18.89
C SER A 734 22.31 26.46 17.70
N ASP A 735 23.25 27.39 17.88
CA ASP A 735 23.77 28.31 16.83
C ASP A 735 24.53 27.59 15.68
N ASP A 736 24.47 26.26 15.59
CA ASP A 736 25.16 25.46 14.58
C ASP A 736 24.16 25.00 13.50
N ALA A 737 23.94 25.86 12.49
CA ALA A 737 23.39 25.50 11.18
C ALA A 737 24.46 25.69 10.09
#